data_AF-A0A497PQH9-F1
#
_entry.id   AF-A0A497PQH9-F1
#
_cell.length_a   1.000
_cell.length_b   1.000
_cell.length_c   1.000
_cell.angle_alpha   90.00
_cell.angle_beta   90.00
_cell.angle_gamma   90.00
#
_symmetry.space_group_name_H-M   'P 1'
#
loop_
_entity.id
_entity.type
_entity.pdbx_description
1 polymer ?
#
loop_
_entity_poly.entity_id
_entity_poly.type
_entity_poly.pdbx_seq_one_letter_code
_entity_poly.pdbx_strand_id
1 'polypeptide(L)'
;MKVIRILFVLLVAMLVAAAIGGAIYGWYLTQSILQRTYASKAGVDYWATWTLRNNLFTASILLTILSMITLPQRSTFITFLSSYNAGGPIVNRLEPRAAIAWRLFEAALFFGFYVSTGGYAITGQNVAFLMMLVGDGSISVTPSQVALMFSLPFRPGASAQTVIDLVPAMEAYQLYLGLACTFLAVTGARFALSLATEMMRRRRDLLVLLTKALMVGTVIMIMEILAVPMWTVNAGTWMSYLALIIALVACVTGSIVFAVMRARSGSVRARLNSKIAQLEEDHARLQGELMALRQEYEAGELNAEDYPRRVNLLMQDRAFISEELRRLKLERMLPLGRATRQFTMVAIILIVMVVLLPVIEAGYYGIQMSGDKYIEWKFNYETHKEIAITNWAAGVDEMETLTLDDLTSNATPQSEVEFLTTVRQWDQTASYLRMKNQIGTNWMQLADSDIVYLKSHEYWVAPLKFDYESITDNFINQHLYYTHTEGLVILDAYSGDIIEHTNLMTLLNRTAPINFYYGEGAGFGDVVFVNVPGFEEVGNYSFQGTPDYTLHDFESAYYIFTMGPEAWSFMGRDLDMLVMRDVRDRVQSILLQGLTTDSDPYIVVDPQGGIYYAVSVFVDYPLATGYAHENYMRFMGVVLVDIENGGLSFYEPPTENETFFID
;
A
#
# COMPACT_ATOMS: atom_id res chain seq x y z
N MET A 1 28.20 -37.61 -13.51
CA MET A 1 27.91 -36.53 -12.53
C MET A 1 27.66 -35.15 -13.16
N LYS A 2 28.54 -34.61 -14.03
CA LYS A 2 28.29 -33.31 -14.70
C LYS A 2 27.03 -33.31 -15.59
N VAL A 3 26.82 -34.36 -16.39
CA VAL A 3 25.63 -34.51 -17.25
C VAL A 3 24.34 -34.60 -16.43
N ILE A 4 24.35 -35.34 -15.31
CA ILE A 4 23.21 -35.44 -14.39
C ILE A 4 22.90 -34.08 -13.75
N ARG A 5 23.90 -33.29 -13.36
CA ARG A 5 23.68 -31.92 -12.87
C ARG A 5 23.09 -31.00 -13.93
N ILE A 6 23.54 -31.12 -15.19
CA ILE A 6 22.99 -30.32 -16.30
C ILE A 6 21.54 -30.72 -16.58
N LEU A 7 21.24 -32.01 -16.64
CA LEU A 7 19.88 -32.51 -16.82
C LEU A 7 18.96 -32.08 -15.67
N PHE A 8 19.46 -32.13 -14.43
CA PHE A 8 18.71 -31.65 -13.26
C PHE A 8 18.44 -30.14 -13.34
N VAL A 9 19.42 -29.33 -13.70
CA VAL A 9 19.24 -27.87 -13.88
C VAL A 9 18.25 -27.59 -15.02
N LEU A 10 18.32 -28.32 -16.13
CA LEU A 10 17.37 -28.18 -17.23
C LEU A 10 15.95 -28.61 -16.84
N LEU A 11 15.80 -29.68 -16.07
CA LEU A 11 14.50 -30.12 -15.56
C LEU A 11 13.90 -29.07 -14.62
N VAL A 12 14.70 -28.55 -13.68
CA VAL A 12 14.26 -27.48 -12.77
C VAL A 12 13.90 -26.22 -13.57
N ALA A 13 14.72 -25.84 -14.55
CA ALA A 13 14.42 -24.69 -15.40
C ALA A 13 13.13 -24.88 -16.21
N MET A 14 12.88 -26.08 -16.72
CA MET A 14 11.65 -26.42 -17.46
C MET A 14 10.43 -26.38 -16.54
N LEU A 15 10.52 -26.94 -15.32
CA LEU A 15 9.44 -26.89 -14.34
C LEU A 15 9.13 -25.45 -13.92
N VAL A 16 10.15 -24.64 -13.67
CA VAL A 16 9.99 -23.21 -13.36
C VAL A 16 9.36 -22.47 -14.53
N ALA A 17 9.82 -22.72 -15.76
CA ALA A 17 9.25 -22.09 -16.95
C ALA A 17 7.79 -22.51 -17.18
N ALA A 18 7.44 -23.77 -16.95
CA ALA A 18 6.06 -24.27 -17.04
C ALA A 18 5.18 -23.65 -15.95
N ALA A 19 5.67 -23.53 -14.71
CA ALA A 19 4.95 -22.89 -13.62
C ALA A 19 4.69 -21.40 -13.91
N ILE A 20 5.71 -20.68 -14.39
CA ILE A 20 5.58 -19.26 -14.78
C ILE A 20 4.63 -19.11 -15.97
N GLY A 21 4.80 -19.92 -17.02
CA GLY A 21 3.94 -19.89 -18.19
C GLY A 21 2.48 -20.22 -17.85
N GLY A 22 2.26 -21.20 -16.97
CA GLY A 22 0.96 -21.53 -16.43
C GLY A 22 0.35 -20.37 -15.67
N ALA A 23 1.09 -19.73 -14.76
CA ALA A 23 0.59 -18.57 -14.00
C ALA A 23 0.25 -17.38 -14.92
N ILE A 24 1.08 -17.09 -15.93
CA ILE A 24 0.82 -16.02 -16.90
C ILE A 24 -0.44 -16.32 -17.72
N TYR A 25 -0.59 -17.55 -18.19
CA TYR A 25 -1.78 -17.94 -18.94
C TYR A 25 -3.05 -17.90 -18.09
N GLY A 26 -2.99 -18.37 -16.84
CA GLY A 26 -4.11 -18.31 -15.91
C GLY A 26 -4.54 -16.87 -15.64
N TRP A 27 -3.58 -15.97 -15.37
CA TRP A 27 -3.86 -14.55 -15.23
C TRP A 27 -4.51 -13.98 -16.51
N TYR A 28 -3.95 -14.25 -17.69
CA TYR A 28 -4.51 -13.80 -18.97
C TYR A 28 -5.94 -14.31 -19.22
N LEU A 29 -6.19 -15.59 -18.91
CA LEU A 29 -7.51 -16.20 -19.07
C LEU A 29 -8.53 -15.55 -18.13
N THR A 30 -8.19 -15.35 -16.85
CA THR A 30 -9.06 -14.64 -15.88
C THR A 30 -9.40 -13.23 -16.37
N GLN A 31 -8.39 -12.47 -16.84
CA GLN A 31 -8.65 -11.13 -17.39
C GLN A 31 -9.55 -11.17 -18.63
N SER A 32 -9.35 -12.15 -19.50
CA SER A 32 -10.17 -12.33 -20.72
C SER A 32 -11.62 -12.67 -20.39
N ILE A 33 -11.84 -13.52 -19.36
CA ILE A 33 -13.18 -13.86 -18.86
C ILE A 33 -13.89 -12.59 -18.40
N LEU A 34 -13.30 -11.85 -17.45
CA LEU A 34 -13.90 -10.63 -16.89
C LEU A 34 -14.15 -9.57 -17.97
N GLN A 35 -13.21 -9.41 -18.92
CA GLN A 35 -13.37 -8.45 -20.00
C GLN A 35 -14.58 -8.78 -20.89
N ARG A 36 -14.77 -10.04 -21.28
CA ARG A 36 -15.93 -10.42 -22.11
C ARG A 36 -17.23 -10.37 -21.31
N THR A 37 -17.20 -10.80 -20.05
CA THR A 37 -18.37 -10.78 -19.17
C THR A 37 -18.89 -9.35 -19.01
N TYR A 38 -18.05 -8.39 -18.61
CA TYR A 38 -18.50 -7.02 -18.39
C TYR A 38 -18.77 -6.23 -19.68
N ALA A 39 -18.07 -6.53 -20.78
CA ALA A 39 -18.41 -5.95 -22.08
C ALA A 39 -19.82 -6.37 -22.53
N SER A 40 -20.23 -7.63 -22.26
CA SER A 40 -21.54 -8.16 -22.63
C SER A 40 -22.65 -7.74 -21.65
N LYS A 41 -22.37 -7.81 -20.33
CA LYS A 41 -23.36 -7.67 -19.27
C LYS A 41 -23.54 -6.24 -18.76
N ALA A 42 -22.50 -5.41 -18.83
CA ALA A 42 -22.52 -4.02 -18.36
C ALA A 42 -22.27 -3.01 -19.48
N GLY A 43 -21.79 -3.43 -20.65
CA GLY A 43 -21.36 -2.52 -21.71
C GLY A 43 -20.10 -1.71 -21.37
N VAL A 44 -19.29 -2.17 -20.41
CA VAL A 44 -18.12 -1.46 -19.89
C VAL A 44 -16.83 -2.10 -20.40
N ASP A 45 -15.85 -1.26 -20.76
CA ASP A 45 -14.49 -1.72 -21.06
C ASP A 45 -13.73 -1.98 -19.75
N TYR A 46 -13.85 -3.21 -19.26
CA TYR A 46 -13.19 -3.68 -18.04
C TYR A 46 -11.68 -3.38 -18.02
N TRP A 47 -10.99 -3.54 -19.16
CA TRP A 47 -9.55 -3.32 -19.23
C TRP A 47 -9.21 -1.84 -19.02
N ALA A 48 -9.96 -0.95 -19.67
CA ALA A 48 -9.80 0.49 -19.47
C ALA A 48 -10.10 0.89 -18.02
N THR A 49 -11.12 0.30 -17.38
CA THR A 49 -11.47 0.60 -15.98
C THR A 49 -10.40 0.10 -15.01
N TRP A 50 -10.03 -1.18 -15.09
CA TRP A 50 -9.02 -1.79 -14.20
C TRP A 50 -7.64 -1.14 -14.32
N THR A 51 -7.22 -0.79 -15.55
CA THR A 51 -5.92 -0.15 -15.78
C THR A 51 -5.93 1.37 -15.60
N LEU A 52 -7.10 1.96 -15.27
CA LEU A 52 -7.31 3.40 -15.20
C LEU A 52 -6.87 4.09 -16.51
N ARG A 53 -7.34 3.59 -17.65
CA ARG A 53 -6.95 4.01 -19.01
C ARG A 53 -5.46 3.86 -19.28
N ASN A 54 -4.87 2.74 -18.85
CA ASN A 54 -3.42 2.46 -18.84
C ASN A 54 -2.57 3.36 -17.93
N ASN A 55 -3.18 4.24 -17.13
CA ASN A 55 -2.43 5.08 -16.19
C ASN A 55 -1.71 4.25 -15.13
N LEU A 56 -2.26 3.08 -14.79
CA LEU A 56 -1.61 2.08 -13.94
C LEU A 56 -0.19 1.75 -14.45
N PHE A 57 -0.08 1.35 -15.71
CA PHE A 57 1.20 0.96 -16.29
C PHE A 57 2.15 2.14 -16.43
N THR A 58 1.68 3.32 -16.82
CA THR A 58 2.53 4.51 -16.88
C THR A 58 3.05 4.91 -15.50
N ALA A 59 2.20 4.86 -14.46
CA ALA A 59 2.61 5.12 -13.09
C ALA A 59 3.63 4.08 -12.61
N SER A 60 3.39 2.79 -12.84
CA SER A 60 4.34 1.71 -12.50
C SER A 60 5.68 1.84 -13.22
N ILE A 61 5.69 2.23 -14.51
CA ILE A 61 6.93 2.50 -15.26
C ILE A 61 7.67 3.69 -14.64
N LEU A 62 6.96 4.78 -14.35
CA LEU A 62 7.56 5.99 -13.79
C LEU A 62 8.15 5.71 -12.41
N LEU A 63 7.42 5.02 -11.53
CA LEU A 63 7.90 4.58 -10.22
C LEU A 63 9.12 3.65 -10.34
N THR A 64 9.12 2.73 -11.32
CA THR A 64 10.26 1.85 -11.60
C THR A 64 11.50 2.65 -11.99
N ILE A 65 11.35 3.61 -12.90
CA ILE A 65 12.45 4.48 -13.33
C ILE A 65 13.00 5.26 -12.14
N LEU A 66 12.14 5.88 -11.33
CA LEU A 66 12.53 6.62 -10.12
C LEU A 66 13.28 5.72 -9.13
N SER A 67 12.81 4.49 -8.93
CA SER A 67 13.45 3.49 -8.07
C SER A 67 14.78 2.99 -8.62
N MET A 68 15.09 3.20 -9.90
CA MET A 68 16.31 2.71 -10.53
C MET A 68 17.40 3.75 -10.76
N ILE A 69 17.18 5.04 -10.45
CA ILE A 69 18.14 6.14 -10.70
C ILE A 69 19.46 5.90 -9.95
N THR A 70 20.41 5.20 -10.58
CA THR A 70 21.77 4.90 -10.11
C THR A 70 22.70 4.58 -11.28
N LEU A 71 24.01 4.60 -11.03
CA LEU A 71 25.00 4.16 -12.03
C LEU A 71 24.76 2.69 -12.44
N PRO A 72 24.63 2.36 -13.74
CA PRO A 72 24.24 1.02 -14.19
C PRO A 72 25.12 -0.11 -13.66
N GLN A 73 26.42 0.15 -13.51
CA GLN A 73 27.42 -0.83 -13.11
C GLN A 73 27.59 -1.00 -11.60
N ARG A 74 26.93 -0.19 -10.77
CA ARG A 74 27.03 -0.26 -9.30
C ARG A 74 25.68 -0.65 -8.72
N SER A 75 25.69 -1.70 -7.89
CA SER A 75 24.52 -2.12 -7.11
C SER A 75 24.90 -2.22 -5.64
N THR A 76 24.21 -1.44 -4.80
CA THR A 76 24.39 -1.48 -3.34
C THR A 76 23.95 -2.83 -2.77
N PHE A 77 22.91 -3.44 -3.35
CA PHE A 77 22.41 -4.74 -2.95
C PHE A 77 23.41 -5.87 -3.24
N ILE A 78 24.00 -5.90 -4.44
CA ILE A 78 25.04 -6.90 -4.76
C ILE A 78 26.28 -6.70 -3.91
N THR A 79 26.68 -5.43 -3.68
CA THR A 79 27.79 -5.14 -2.77
C THR A 79 27.50 -5.68 -1.36
N PHE A 80 26.28 -5.47 -0.86
CA PHE A 80 25.82 -6.01 0.43
C PHE A 80 25.87 -7.54 0.47
N LEU A 81 25.29 -8.24 -0.50
CA LEU A 81 25.32 -9.71 -0.59
C LEU A 81 26.75 -10.26 -0.66
N SER A 82 27.63 -9.62 -1.44
CA SER A 82 29.03 -10.02 -1.53
C SER A 82 29.79 -9.78 -0.22
N SER A 83 29.39 -8.78 0.57
CA SER A 83 29.99 -8.51 1.88
C SER A 83 29.52 -9.47 2.98
N TYR A 84 28.29 -10.00 2.85
CA TYR A 84 27.73 -11.00 3.74
C TYR A 84 28.41 -12.37 3.56
N ASN A 85 28.68 -12.76 2.31
CA ASN A 85 29.40 -13.99 1.99
C ASN A 85 30.90 -13.83 2.31
N ALA A 86 31.27 -14.08 3.56
CA ALA A 86 32.57 -13.80 4.20
C ALA A 86 33.84 -14.45 3.58
N GLY A 87 33.77 -15.05 2.39
CA GLY A 87 34.87 -15.75 1.71
C GLY A 87 35.20 -15.28 0.28
N GLY A 88 34.42 -14.37 -0.32
CA GLY A 88 34.61 -13.92 -1.71
C GLY A 88 35.16 -12.49 -1.86
N PRO A 89 35.69 -12.11 -3.05
CA PRO A 89 36.02 -10.72 -3.35
C PRO A 89 34.75 -9.86 -3.36
N ILE A 90 34.79 -8.70 -2.70
CA ILE A 90 33.67 -7.75 -2.67
C ILE A 90 33.46 -7.17 -4.08
N VAL A 91 32.28 -7.42 -4.65
CA VAL A 91 31.95 -6.97 -6.01
C VAL A 91 31.36 -5.57 -5.94
N ASN A 92 32.18 -4.55 -6.22
CA ASN A 92 31.73 -3.15 -6.23
C ASN A 92 31.28 -2.66 -7.62
N ARG A 93 31.68 -3.35 -8.69
CA ARG A 93 31.38 -2.99 -10.08
C ARG A 93 31.10 -4.25 -10.88
N LEU A 94 29.97 -4.26 -11.57
CA LEU A 94 29.59 -5.34 -12.48
C LEU A 94 30.19 -5.14 -13.86
N GLU A 95 30.47 -6.24 -14.56
CA GLU A 95 30.80 -6.22 -15.98
C GLU A 95 29.63 -5.66 -16.80
N PRO A 96 29.86 -5.00 -17.95
CA PRO A 96 28.80 -4.31 -18.70
C PRO A 96 27.61 -5.21 -19.07
N ARG A 97 27.84 -6.45 -19.49
CA ARG A 97 26.77 -7.40 -19.84
C ARG A 97 25.97 -7.84 -18.62
N ALA A 98 26.65 -8.18 -17.53
CA ALA A 98 26.03 -8.53 -16.27
C ALA A 98 25.27 -7.35 -15.64
N ALA A 99 25.78 -6.12 -15.83
CA ALA A 99 25.11 -4.90 -15.39
C ALA A 99 23.79 -4.67 -16.13
N ILE A 100 23.76 -4.85 -17.46
CA ILE A 100 22.51 -4.73 -18.24
C ILE A 100 21.50 -5.79 -17.79
N ALA A 101 21.93 -7.06 -17.69
CA ALA A 101 21.06 -8.14 -17.25
C ALA A 101 20.51 -7.89 -15.83
N TRP A 102 21.35 -7.42 -14.91
CA TRP A 102 20.94 -7.05 -13.56
C TRP A 102 19.92 -5.90 -13.56
N ARG A 103 20.10 -4.90 -14.43
CA ARG A 103 19.15 -3.77 -14.53
C ARG A 103 17.82 -4.17 -15.13
N LEU A 104 17.80 -5.04 -16.13
CA LEU A 104 16.55 -5.58 -16.65
C LEU A 104 15.81 -6.41 -15.59
N PHE A 105 16.55 -7.20 -14.82
CA PHE A 105 15.98 -7.96 -13.71
C PHE A 105 15.41 -7.05 -12.61
N GLU A 106 16.16 -6.02 -12.19
CA GLU A 106 15.71 -5.03 -11.21
C GLU A 106 14.50 -4.24 -11.71
N ALA A 107 14.48 -3.87 -12.99
CA ALA A 107 13.34 -3.21 -13.64
C ALA A 107 12.09 -4.10 -13.64
N ALA A 108 12.24 -5.36 -14.04
CA ALA A 108 11.12 -6.31 -14.05
C ALA A 108 10.57 -6.55 -12.64
N LEU A 109 11.44 -6.61 -11.62
CA LEU A 109 11.04 -6.80 -10.23
C LEU A 109 10.28 -5.57 -9.71
N PHE A 110 10.81 -4.36 -9.88
CA PHE A 110 10.12 -3.14 -9.45
C PHE A 110 8.83 -2.90 -10.24
N PHE A 111 8.84 -3.10 -11.55
CA PHE A 111 7.65 -2.95 -12.38
C PHE A 111 6.56 -3.95 -11.97
N GLY A 112 6.93 -5.23 -11.81
CA GLY A 112 6.01 -6.27 -11.33
C GLY A 112 5.47 -5.96 -9.93
N PHE A 113 6.33 -5.46 -9.03
CA PHE A 113 5.91 -5.00 -7.70
C PHE A 113 4.88 -3.88 -7.81
N TYR A 114 5.16 -2.80 -8.54
CA TYR A 114 4.23 -1.66 -8.64
C TYR A 114 2.92 -2.00 -9.37
N VAL A 115 2.95 -2.85 -10.39
CA VAL A 115 1.72 -3.33 -11.04
C VAL A 115 0.91 -4.20 -10.07
N SER A 116 1.56 -5.09 -9.32
CA SER A 116 0.88 -5.95 -8.33
C SER A 116 0.27 -5.16 -7.17
N THR A 117 0.86 -4.02 -6.83
CA THR A 117 0.33 -3.08 -5.84
C THR A 117 -0.48 -1.98 -6.52
N GLY A 118 -1.16 -2.20 -7.65
CA GLY A 118 -2.11 -1.23 -8.21
C GLY A 118 -1.56 0.19 -8.49
N GLY A 119 -0.25 0.33 -8.74
CA GLY A 119 0.39 1.63 -8.95
C GLY A 119 0.66 2.42 -7.67
N TYR A 120 0.56 1.79 -6.49
CA TYR A 120 0.89 2.41 -5.22
C TYR A 120 2.38 2.80 -5.14
N ALA A 121 2.65 4.04 -4.74
CA ALA A 121 3.98 4.47 -4.32
C ALA A 121 4.43 3.67 -3.08
N ILE A 122 5.74 3.62 -2.82
CA ILE A 122 6.29 2.93 -1.63
C ILE A 122 5.70 3.51 -0.32
N THR A 123 5.25 4.76 -0.36
CA THR A 123 4.59 5.46 0.75
C THR A 123 3.09 5.17 0.89
N GLY A 124 2.51 4.29 0.08
CA GLY A 124 1.11 3.87 0.19
C GLY A 124 0.09 4.73 -0.57
N GLN A 125 0.52 5.63 -1.45
CA GLN A 125 -0.37 6.53 -2.22
C GLN A 125 -0.67 5.97 -3.62
N ASN A 126 -1.91 6.07 -4.10
CA ASN A 126 -2.28 5.57 -5.42
C ASN A 126 -1.98 6.59 -6.54
N VAL A 127 -0.80 6.46 -7.13
CA VAL A 127 -0.31 7.38 -8.16
C VAL A 127 -1.11 7.26 -9.45
N ALA A 128 -1.52 6.05 -9.83
CA ALA A 128 -2.23 5.80 -11.08
C ALA A 128 -3.61 6.48 -11.11
N PHE A 129 -4.36 6.37 -10.02
CA PHE A 129 -5.65 7.02 -9.83
C PHE A 129 -5.52 8.55 -9.88
N LEU A 130 -4.59 9.10 -9.10
CA LEU A 130 -4.35 10.54 -9.10
C LEU A 130 -3.88 11.06 -10.47
N MET A 131 -3.11 10.29 -11.24
CA MET A 131 -2.71 10.65 -12.60
C MET A 131 -3.90 10.71 -13.56
N MET A 132 -4.85 9.78 -13.44
CA MET A 132 -6.08 9.79 -14.23
C MET A 132 -6.86 11.08 -13.97
N LEU A 133 -7.04 11.43 -12.70
CA LEU A 133 -7.73 12.65 -12.28
C LEU A 133 -7.02 13.92 -12.78
N VAL A 134 -5.69 13.98 -12.72
CA VAL A 134 -4.93 15.11 -13.31
C VAL A 134 -5.12 15.19 -14.82
N GLY A 135 -5.11 14.03 -15.51
CA GLY A 135 -5.25 13.94 -16.96
C GLY A 135 -6.61 14.41 -17.47
N ASP A 136 -7.67 14.11 -16.71
CA ASP A 136 -9.03 14.56 -16.99
C ASP A 136 -9.28 16.02 -16.51
N GLY A 137 -8.29 16.63 -15.84
CA GLY A 137 -8.33 18.03 -15.41
C GLY A 137 -9.11 18.30 -14.13
N SER A 138 -9.56 17.25 -13.44
CA SER A 138 -10.34 17.39 -12.20
C SER A 138 -9.51 17.96 -11.05
N ILE A 139 -8.20 17.68 -11.03
CA ILE A 139 -7.30 18.13 -9.96
C ILE A 139 -6.14 18.94 -10.52
N SER A 140 -5.80 20.05 -9.87
CA SER A 140 -4.69 20.91 -10.27
C SER A 140 -4.02 21.59 -9.09
N VAL A 141 -2.73 21.92 -9.25
CA VAL A 141 -1.94 22.61 -8.24
C VAL A 141 -1.42 23.92 -8.81
N THR A 142 -1.81 25.04 -8.20
CA THR A 142 -1.22 26.36 -8.49
C THR A 142 -0.07 26.68 -7.51
N PRO A 143 0.94 27.45 -7.94
CA PRO A 143 2.03 27.87 -7.04
C PRO A 143 1.56 28.61 -5.78
N SER A 144 0.46 29.36 -5.88
CA SER A 144 -0.17 30.04 -4.73
C SER A 144 -0.77 29.06 -3.73
N GLN A 145 -1.41 27.98 -4.20
CA GLN A 145 -1.93 26.93 -3.32
C GLN A 145 -0.81 26.18 -2.61
N VAL A 146 0.30 25.87 -3.31
CA VAL A 146 1.48 25.26 -2.67
C VAL A 146 2.05 26.17 -1.57
N ALA A 147 2.20 27.47 -1.85
CA ALA A 147 2.68 28.41 -0.85
C ALA A 147 1.72 28.48 0.36
N LEU A 148 0.40 28.46 0.12
CA LEU A 148 -0.60 28.46 1.18
C LEU A 148 -0.50 27.18 2.02
N MET A 149 -0.44 26.00 1.39
CA MET A 149 -0.28 24.70 2.03
C MET A 149 0.92 24.64 2.99
N PHE A 150 2.10 25.06 2.54
CA PHE A 150 3.30 25.09 3.38
C PHE A 150 3.29 26.22 4.43
N SER A 151 2.40 27.20 4.28
CA SER A 151 2.21 28.28 5.26
C SER A 151 1.19 27.94 6.36
N LEU A 152 0.36 26.90 6.15
CA LEU A 152 -0.68 26.49 7.10
C LEU A 152 -0.16 26.29 8.53
N PRO A 153 1.02 25.65 8.77
CA PRO A 153 1.56 25.52 10.12
C PRO A 153 1.71 26.86 10.83
N PHE A 154 2.10 27.92 10.12
CA PHE A 154 2.28 29.26 10.67
C PHE A 154 0.98 30.08 10.75
N ARG A 155 -0.15 29.53 10.27
CA ARG A 155 -1.47 30.17 10.21
C ARG A 155 -2.57 29.26 10.79
N PRO A 156 -2.51 28.98 12.10
CA PRO A 156 -3.44 28.06 12.78
C PRO A 156 -4.90 28.54 12.72
N GLY A 157 -5.12 29.85 12.71
CA GLY A 157 -6.44 30.48 12.58
C GLY A 157 -7.06 30.46 11.17
N ALA A 158 -6.51 29.69 10.22
CA ALA A 158 -7.17 29.46 8.93
C ALA A 158 -8.55 28.80 9.14
N SER A 159 -9.56 29.23 8.36
CA SER A 159 -10.93 28.69 8.47
C SER A 159 -11.02 27.25 7.92
N ALA A 160 -12.03 26.50 8.35
CA ALA A 160 -12.32 25.16 7.80
C ALA A 160 -12.56 25.21 6.28
N GLN A 161 -13.33 26.20 5.80
CA GLN A 161 -13.59 26.39 4.37
C GLN A 161 -12.30 26.55 3.56
N THR A 162 -11.33 27.30 4.06
CA THR A 162 -10.03 27.47 3.37
C THR A 162 -9.29 26.13 3.20
N VAL A 163 -9.45 25.20 4.14
CA VAL A 163 -8.85 23.87 4.03
C VAL A 163 -9.65 23.00 3.06
N ILE A 164 -10.98 23.06 3.10
CA ILE A 164 -11.87 22.38 2.14
C ILE A 164 -11.55 22.81 0.70
N ASP A 165 -11.41 24.12 0.45
CA ASP A 165 -11.04 24.68 -0.85
C ASP A 165 -9.62 24.26 -1.31
N LEU A 166 -8.75 23.88 -0.37
CA LEU A 166 -7.40 23.39 -0.63
C LEU A 166 -7.34 21.87 -0.87
N VAL A 167 -8.35 21.09 -0.47
CA VAL A 167 -8.38 19.63 -0.62
C VAL A 167 -8.02 19.22 -2.06
N PRO A 168 -8.60 19.81 -3.12
CA PRO A 168 -8.20 19.54 -4.49
C PRO A 168 -6.70 19.64 -4.79
N ALA A 169 -6.07 20.70 -4.29
CA ALA A 169 -4.65 20.93 -4.46
C ALA A 169 -3.81 20.00 -3.57
N MET A 170 -4.33 19.59 -2.41
CA MET A 170 -3.68 18.62 -1.52
C MET A 170 -3.65 17.22 -2.15
N GLU A 171 -4.73 16.77 -2.79
CA GLU A 171 -4.77 15.51 -3.53
C GLU A 171 -3.79 15.51 -4.71
N ALA A 172 -3.77 16.58 -5.49
CA ALA A 172 -2.83 16.72 -6.59
C ALA A 172 -1.38 16.84 -6.09
N TYR A 173 -1.15 17.48 -4.94
CA TYR A 173 0.16 17.49 -4.27
C TYR A 173 0.58 16.10 -3.80
N GLN A 174 -0.35 15.27 -3.33
CA GLN A 174 -0.07 13.89 -2.93
C GLN A 174 0.54 13.07 -4.07
N LEU A 175 0.09 13.26 -5.31
CA LEU A 175 0.70 12.62 -6.47
C LEU A 175 2.20 12.94 -6.57
N TYR A 176 2.55 14.23 -6.54
CA TYR A 176 3.94 14.67 -6.62
C TYR A 176 4.76 14.19 -5.41
N LEU A 177 4.14 14.21 -4.23
CA LEU A 177 4.72 13.73 -2.99
C LEU A 177 5.05 12.24 -3.08
N GLY A 178 4.13 11.39 -3.54
CA GLY A 178 4.34 9.95 -3.67
C GLY A 178 5.48 9.59 -4.61
N LEU A 179 5.62 10.33 -5.71
CA LEU A 179 6.73 10.19 -6.65
C LEU A 179 8.07 10.61 -6.01
N ALA A 180 8.11 11.79 -5.39
CA ALA A 180 9.30 12.30 -4.71
C ALA A 180 9.73 11.39 -3.55
N CYS A 181 8.78 10.98 -2.72
CA CYS A 181 9.01 10.09 -1.59
C CYS A 181 9.42 8.70 -2.03
N THR A 182 8.93 8.16 -3.16
CA THR A 182 9.43 6.89 -3.69
C THR A 182 10.92 6.98 -4.03
N PHE A 183 11.32 8.02 -4.75
CA PHE A 183 12.73 8.26 -5.07
C PHE A 183 13.58 8.43 -3.79
N LEU A 184 13.08 9.19 -2.82
CA LEU A 184 13.75 9.41 -1.54
C LEU A 184 13.84 8.13 -0.72
N ALA A 185 12.78 7.35 -0.59
CA ALA A 185 12.73 6.10 0.16
C ALA A 185 13.73 5.09 -0.40
N VAL A 186 13.78 4.91 -1.73
CA VAL A 186 14.78 4.03 -2.35
C VAL A 186 16.20 4.55 -2.15
N THR A 187 16.40 5.86 -2.21
CA THR A 187 17.70 6.49 -1.92
C THR A 187 18.12 6.30 -0.46
N GLY A 188 17.19 6.45 0.48
CA GLY A 188 17.37 6.19 1.91
C GLY A 188 17.71 4.72 2.17
N ALA A 189 16.96 3.79 1.57
CA ALA A 189 17.22 2.35 1.64
C ALA A 189 18.62 2.00 1.11
N ARG A 190 19.08 2.65 0.03
CA ARG A 190 20.45 2.49 -0.48
C ARG A 190 21.50 3.00 0.51
N PHE A 191 21.28 4.14 1.14
CA PHE A 191 22.17 4.64 2.17
C PHE A 191 22.20 3.73 3.39
N ALA A 192 21.05 3.21 3.83
CA ALA A 192 20.93 2.26 4.93
C ALA A 192 21.64 0.93 4.61
N LEU A 193 21.43 0.37 3.41
CA LEU A 193 22.17 -0.81 2.93
C LEU A 193 23.68 -0.55 2.89
N SER A 194 24.10 0.61 2.39
CA SER A 194 25.51 1.00 2.35
C SER A 194 26.11 1.18 3.74
N LEU A 195 25.32 1.63 4.72
CA LEU A 195 25.69 1.74 6.12
C LEU A 195 25.87 0.35 6.73
N ALA A 196 24.90 -0.55 6.52
CA ALA A 196 24.96 -1.94 6.95
C ALA A 196 26.18 -2.68 6.37
N THR A 197 26.44 -2.50 5.07
CA THR A 197 27.66 -3.03 4.41
C THR A 197 28.94 -2.54 5.09
N GLU A 198 28.99 -1.27 5.52
CA GLU A 198 30.18 -0.73 6.20
C GLU A 198 30.34 -1.30 7.62
N MET A 199 29.24 -1.53 8.34
CA MET A 199 29.25 -2.12 9.68
C MET A 199 29.76 -3.57 9.68
N MET A 200 29.48 -4.32 8.60
CA MET A 200 29.92 -5.70 8.39
C MET A 200 31.40 -5.82 7.98
N ARG A 201 32.07 -4.73 7.57
CA ARG A 201 33.49 -4.78 7.19
C ARG A 201 34.40 -4.97 8.40
N ARG A 202 35.46 -5.79 8.23
CA ARG A 202 36.49 -6.06 9.25
C ARG A 202 37.24 -4.82 9.74
N ARG A 203 37.36 -3.76 8.92
CA ARG A 203 37.93 -2.47 9.33
C ARG A 203 36.85 -1.39 9.21
N ARG A 204 36.35 -0.93 10.36
CA ARG A 204 35.31 0.09 10.43
C ARG A 204 35.94 1.49 10.31
N ASP A 205 35.50 2.26 9.31
CA ASP A 205 35.82 3.69 9.20
C ASP A 205 34.69 4.50 9.81
N LEU A 206 34.90 4.99 11.04
CA LEU A 206 33.88 5.65 11.85
C LEU A 206 33.35 6.93 11.18
N LEU A 207 34.20 7.64 10.43
CA LEU A 207 33.79 8.86 9.69
C LEU A 207 32.81 8.55 8.55
N VAL A 208 32.99 7.40 7.88
CA VAL A 208 32.08 6.95 6.81
C VAL A 208 30.74 6.55 7.37
N LEU A 209 30.77 5.83 8.50
CA LEU A 209 29.58 5.37 9.19
C LEU A 209 28.72 6.57 9.61
N LEU A 210 29.32 7.58 10.25
CA LEU A 210 28.63 8.81 10.63
C LEU A 210 28.08 9.59 9.43
N THR A 211 28.87 9.74 8.36
CA THR A 211 28.42 10.43 7.13
C THR A 211 27.18 9.74 6.55
N LYS A 212 27.22 8.41 6.39
CA LYS A 212 26.09 7.63 5.84
C LYS A 212 24.87 7.66 6.75
N ALA A 213 25.07 7.59 8.07
CA ALA A 213 23.97 7.69 9.04
C ALA A 213 23.27 9.06 8.97
N LEU A 214 24.03 10.15 8.87
CA LEU A 214 23.46 11.50 8.71
C LEU A 214 22.79 11.69 7.35
N MET A 215 23.27 11.03 6.29
CA MET A 215 22.56 11.01 4.99
C MET A 215 21.22 10.28 5.08
N VAL A 216 21.14 9.16 5.81
CA VAL A 216 19.86 8.49 6.08
C VAL A 216 18.93 9.43 6.84
N GLY A 217 19.42 10.08 7.91
CA GLY A 217 18.65 11.08 8.67
C GLY A 217 18.17 12.26 7.79
N THR A 218 19.01 12.73 6.88
CA THR A 218 18.65 13.80 5.92
C THR A 218 17.46 13.38 5.06
N VAL A 219 17.49 12.17 4.48
CA VAL A 219 16.39 11.66 3.64
C VAL A 219 15.10 11.53 4.44
N ILE A 220 15.17 11.01 5.67
CA ILE A 220 14.01 10.90 6.57
C ILE A 220 13.41 12.28 6.83
N MET A 221 14.23 13.25 7.25
CA MET A 221 13.75 14.62 7.54
C MET A 221 13.13 15.30 6.32
N ILE A 222 13.66 15.07 5.10
CA ILE A 222 13.06 15.60 3.87
C ILE A 222 11.67 14.99 3.64
N MET A 223 11.51 13.67 3.81
CA MET A 223 10.21 13.02 3.64
C MET A 223 9.18 13.56 4.63
N GLU A 224 9.55 13.74 5.90
CA GLU A 224 8.68 14.34 6.92
C GLU A 224 8.27 15.78 6.57
N ILE A 225 9.23 16.61 6.16
CA ILE A 225 8.98 18.02 5.77
C ILE A 225 8.03 18.11 4.57
N LEU A 226 8.17 17.22 3.59
CA LEU A 226 7.29 17.20 2.42
C LEU A 226 5.87 16.74 2.76
N ALA A 227 5.67 16.00 3.86
CA ALA A 227 4.35 15.55 4.31
C ALA A 227 3.57 16.60 5.12
N VAL A 228 4.22 17.68 5.56
CA VAL A 228 3.65 18.73 6.43
C VAL A 228 2.32 19.33 5.94
N PRO A 229 2.11 19.57 4.64
CA PRO A 229 0.81 20.06 4.16
C PRO A 229 -0.39 19.20 4.55
N MET A 230 -0.17 17.91 4.82
CA MET A 230 -1.20 16.93 5.18
C MET A 230 -1.39 16.81 6.70
N TRP A 231 -0.62 17.53 7.51
CA TRP A 231 -0.69 17.45 8.97
C TRP A 231 -1.86 18.27 9.53
N THR A 232 -2.37 17.85 10.70
CA THR A 232 -3.21 18.71 11.52
C THR A 232 -2.40 19.89 12.04
N VAL A 233 -2.86 21.12 11.80
CA VAL A 233 -2.22 22.31 12.36
C VAL A 233 -2.80 22.57 13.73
N ASN A 234 -1.98 22.33 14.75
CA ASN A 234 -2.21 22.72 16.13
C ASN A 234 -1.19 23.78 16.57
N ALA A 235 -1.23 24.17 17.85
CA ALA A 235 -0.33 25.17 18.42
C ALA A 235 1.16 24.80 18.39
N GLY A 236 1.49 23.50 18.24
CA GLY A 236 2.83 22.95 18.25
C GLY A 236 3.34 22.57 16.87
N THR A 237 2.46 22.45 15.88
CA THR A 237 2.80 21.99 14.53
C THR A 237 3.88 22.84 13.88
N TRP A 238 3.81 24.17 14.02
CA TRP A 238 4.87 25.05 13.48
C TRP A 238 6.20 24.91 14.19
N MET A 239 6.21 24.56 15.48
CA MET A 239 7.43 24.30 16.25
C MET A 239 8.09 23.02 15.79
N SER A 240 7.31 21.94 15.70
CA SER A 240 7.78 20.67 15.15
C SER A 240 8.28 20.83 13.72
N TYR A 241 7.59 21.65 12.91
CA TYR A 241 8.03 21.97 11.56
C TYR A 241 9.38 22.71 11.53
N LEU A 242 9.55 23.72 12.39
CA LEU A 242 10.83 24.44 12.53
C LEU A 242 11.94 23.50 13.03
N ALA A 243 11.63 22.60 13.95
CA ALA A 243 12.56 21.61 14.47
C ALA A 243 13.04 20.64 13.39
N LEU A 244 12.15 20.16 12.52
CA LEU A 244 12.51 19.34 11.37
C LEU A 244 13.44 20.09 10.40
N ILE A 245 13.17 21.38 10.11
CA ILE A 245 14.03 22.18 9.23
C ILE A 245 15.44 22.35 9.84
N ILE A 246 15.52 22.64 11.13
CA ILE A 246 16.80 22.80 11.83
C ILE A 246 17.53 21.45 11.89
N ALA A 247 16.84 20.36 12.21
CA ALA A 247 17.42 19.02 12.21
C ALA A 247 17.93 18.60 10.83
N LEU A 248 17.19 18.94 9.75
CA LEU A 248 17.63 18.72 8.38
C LEU A 248 18.95 19.45 8.09
N VAL A 249 19.03 20.74 8.44
CA VAL A 249 20.27 21.54 8.26
C VAL A 249 21.41 20.93 9.08
N ALA A 250 21.16 20.47 10.30
CA ALA A 250 22.14 19.79 11.14
C ALA A 250 22.67 18.50 10.50
N CYS A 251 21.78 17.65 9.98
CA CYS A 251 22.16 16.40 9.32
C CYS A 251 22.97 16.63 8.05
N VAL A 252 22.55 17.57 7.19
CA VAL A 252 23.24 17.91 5.95
C VAL A 252 24.63 18.48 6.24
N THR A 253 24.71 19.48 7.12
CA THR A 253 25.98 20.13 7.48
C THR A 253 26.94 19.15 8.16
N GLY A 254 26.44 18.36 9.12
CA GLY A 254 27.23 17.32 9.78
C GLY A 254 27.79 16.29 8.78
N SER A 255 26.97 15.84 7.84
CA SER A 255 27.38 14.89 6.79
C SER A 255 28.50 15.45 5.92
N ILE A 256 28.37 16.70 5.46
CA ILE A 256 29.40 17.39 4.66
C ILE A 256 30.70 17.53 5.46
N VAL A 257 30.61 17.94 6.72
CA VAL A 257 31.80 18.13 7.57
C VAL A 257 32.54 16.82 7.79
N PHE A 258 31.85 15.72 8.12
CA PHE A 258 32.48 14.41 8.29
C PHE A 258 33.09 13.88 6.98
N ALA A 259 32.45 14.12 5.84
CA ALA A 259 32.99 13.78 4.52
C ALA A 259 34.30 14.54 4.23
N VAL A 260 34.34 15.86 4.51
CA VAL A 260 35.55 16.69 4.34
C VAL A 260 36.65 16.26 5.30
N MET A 261 36.31 15.96 6.56
CA MET A 261 37.26 15.45 7.55
C MET A 261 37.90 14.14 7.09
N ARG A 262 37.12 13.23 6.51
CA ARG A 262 37.64 11.97 5.95
C ARG A 262 38.60 12.22 4.78
N ALA A 263 38.26 13.12 3.86
CA ALA A 263 39.12 13.46 2.74
C ALA A 263 40.48 14.02 3.22
N ARG A 264 40.46 14.87 4.26
CA ARG A 264 41.68 15.41 4.87
C ARG A 264 42.46 14.34 5.64
N SER A 265 41.80 13.47 6.41
CA SER A 265 42.47 12.43 7.19
C SER A 265 43.17 11.39 6.33
N GLY A 266 42.65 11.10 5.13
CA GLY A 266 43.33 10.24 4.15
C GLY A 266 44.74 10.73 3.78
N SER A 267 44.89 12.04 3.56
CA SER A 267 46.18 12.66 3.26
C SER A 267 47.16 12.62 4.44
N VAL A 268 46.64 12.76 5.66
CA VAL A 268 47.43 12.68 6.90
C VAL A 268 47.90 11.25 7.14
N ARG A 269 47.03 10.26 6.90
CA ARG A 269 47.34 8.83 7.08
C ARG A 269 48.39 8.34 6.08
N ALA A 270 48.35 8.84 4.84
CA ALA A 270 49.39 8.57 3.85
C ALA A 270 50.77 9.08 4.30
N ARG A 271 50.85 10.32 4.83
CA ARG A 271 52.08 10.89 5.39
C ARG A 271 52.56 10.16 6.65
N LEU A 272 51.63 9.73 7.51
CA LEU A 272 51.95 8.96 8.71
C LEU A 272 52.51 7.58 8.34
N ASN A 273 51.94 6.90 7.35
CA ASN A 273 52.45 5.63 6.85
C ASN A 273 53.84 5.77 6.21
N SER A 274 54.08 6.82 5.40
CA SER A 274 55.41 7.05 4.82
C SER A 274 56.45 7.34 5.89
N LYS A 275 56.09 8.11 6.94
CA LYS A 275 57.00 8.40 8.06
C LYS A 275 57.28 7.17 8.92
N ILE A 276 56.28 6.31 9.14
CA ILE A 276 56.48 5.03 9.83
C ILE A 276 57.40 4.12 9.02
N ALA A 277 57.21 4.01 7.70
CA ALA A 277 58.06 3.20 6.83
C ALA A 277 59.52 3.69 6.85
N GLN A 278 59.72 5.01 6.79
CA GLN A 278 61.06 5.61 6.91
C GLN A 278 61.72 5.30 8.26
N LEU A 279 60.99 5.44 9.38
CA LEU A 279 61.53 5.12 10.71
C LEU A 279 61.76 3.62 10.94
N GLU A 280 61.00 2.75 10.27
CA GLU A 280 61.25 1.29 10.27
C GLU A 280 62.54 0.96 9.52
N GLU A 281 62.81 1.63 8.40
CA GLU A 281 64.05 1.52 7.64
C GLU A 281 65.25 2.06 8.43
N ASP A 282 65.12 3.24 9.04
CA ASP A 282 66.16 3.84 9.89
C ASP A 282 66.47 2.96 11.11
N HIS A 283 65.45 2.38 11.75
CA HIS A 283 65.65 1.44 12.87
C HIS A 283 66.38 0.16 12.41
N ALA A 284 66.03 -0.39 11.24
CA ALA A 284 66.72 -1.56 10.69
C ALA A 284 68.18 -1.24 10.31
N ARG A 285 68.43 -0.05 9.75
CA ARG A 285 69.77 0.45 9.43
C ARG A 285 70.64 0.57 10.69
N LEU A 286 70.12 1.17 11.77
CA LEU A 286 70.84 1.29 13.04
C LEU A 286 71.13 -0.07 13.69
N GLN A 287 70.26 -1.08 13.50
CA GLN A 287 70.57 -2.45 13.91
C GLN A 287 71.71 -3.05 13.09
N GLY A 288 71.78 -2.77 11.78
CA GLY A 288 72.90 -3.15 10.92
C GLY A 288 74.21 -2.46 11.31
N GLU A 289 74.18 -1.16 11.59
CA GLU A 289 75.35 -0.38 12.02
C GLU A 289 75.87 -0.85 13.38
N LEU A 290 75.00 -1.21 14.33
CA LEU A 290 75.40 -1.81 15.61
C LEU A 290 76.06 -3.20 15.45
N MET A 291 75.57 -4.01 14.50
CA MET A 291 76.18 -5.32 14.19
C MET A 291 77.54 -5.15 13.52
N ALA A 292 77.69 -4.17 12.61
CA ALA A 292 78.94 -3.86 11.95
C ALA A 292 79.98 -3.33 12.94
N LEU A 293 79.61 -2.40 13.83
CA LEU A 293 80.49 -1.89 14.90
C LEU A 293 80.98 -2.99 15.85
N ARG A 294 80.14 -3.97 16.13
CA ARG A 294 80.52 -5.16 16.89
C ARG A 294 81.56 -6.00 16.14
N GLN A 295 81.38 -6.22 14.84
CA GLN A 295 82.32 -6.95 14.01
C GLN A 295 83.66 -6.21 13.87
N GLU A 296 83.66 -4.89 13.71
CA GLU A 296 84.87 -4.05 13.65
C GLU A 296 85.66 -4.07 14.98
N TYR A 297 84.95 -4.14 16.12
CA TYR A 297 85.58 -4.33 17.43
C TYR A 297 86.15 -5.75 17.61
N GLU A 298 85.40 -6.79 17.20
CA GLU A 298 85.85 -8.18 17.23
C GLU A 298 87.04 -8.43 16.27
N ALA A 299 87.18 -7.65 15.20
CA ALA A 299 88.30 -7.66 14.25
C ALA A 299 89.54 -6.86 14.74
N GLY A 300 89.44 -6.13 15.85
CA GLY A 300 90.55 -5.39 16.46
C GLY A 300 90.87 -4.02 15.85
N GLU A 301 89.99 -3.47 15.01
CA GLU A 301 90.20 -2.18 14.33
C GLU A 301 89.76 -0.95 15.17
N LEU A 302 89.15 -1.18 16.34
CA LEU A 302 88.59 -0.15 17.22
C LEU A 302 89.24 -0.15 18.61
N ASN A 303 89.60 1.04 19.11
CA ASN A 303 90.11 1.25 20.47
C ASN A 303 89.04 0.95 21.54
N ALA A 304 89.46 0.36 22.66
CA ALA A 304 88.59 -0.07 23.76
C ALA A 304 87.78 1.06 24.44
N GLU A 305 88.25 2.31 24.35
CA GLU A 305 87.55 3.48 24.89
C GLU A 305 86.49 4.06 23.93
N ASP A 306 86.66 3.90 22.62
CA ASP A 306 85.78 4.50 21.61
C ASP A 306 84.55 3.63 21.29
N TYR A 307 84.68 2.31 21.40
CA TYR A 307 83.59 1.36 21.21
C TYR A 307 82.38 1.62 22.13
N PRO A 308 82.52 1.71 23.48
CA PRO A 308 81.37 1.94 24.35
C PRO A 308 80.71 3.30 24.09
N ARG A 309 81.48 4.31 23.67
CA ARG A 309 80.96 5.64 23.35
C ARG A 309 80.06 5.62 22.10
N ARG A 310 80.49 4.97 21.02
CA ARG A 310 79.72 4.85 19.78
C ARG A 310 78.49 3.96 19.94
N VAL A 311 78.62 2.85 20.67
CA VAL A 311 77.49 1.98 20.99
C VAL A 311 76.43 2.73 21.80
N ASN A 312 76.84 3.54 22.78
CA ASN A 312 75.90 4.30 23.61
C ASN A 312 75.13 5.36 22.79
N LEU A 313 75.78 6.05 21.85
CA LEU A 313 75.13 6.98 20.94
C LEU A 313 74.11 6.28 20.02
N LEU A 314 74.49 5.17 19.39
CA LEU A 314 73.57 4.40 18.53
C LEU A 314 72.42 3.76 19.31
N MET A 315 72.66 3.35 20.56
CA MET A 315 71.60 2.86 21.45
C MET A 315 70.62 3.97 21.86
N GLN A 316 71.11 5.19 22.09
CA GLN A 316 70.25 6.36 22.36
C GLN A 316 69.40 6.72 21.14
N ASP A 317 69.99 6.78 19.94
CA ASP A 317 69.27 7.08 18.70
C ASP A 317 68.24 5.99 18.38
N ARG A 318 68.60 4.73 18.59
CA ARG A 318 67.66 3.60 18.45
C ARG A 318 66.52 3.68 19.45
N ALA A 319 66.79 4.01 20.71
CA ALA A 319 65.76 4.17 21.74
C ALA A 319 64.78 5.27 21.35
N PHE A 320 65.29 6.43 20.90
CA PHE A 320 64.48 7.55 20.42
C PHE A 320 63.60 7.16 19.23
N ILE A 321 64.16 6.52 18.21
CA ILE A 321 63.41 6.05 17.04
C ILE A 321 62.36 5.01 17.44
N SER A 322 62.69 4.08 18.33
CA SER A 322 61.74 3.06 18.80
C SER A 322 60.56 3.67 19.55
N GLU A 323 60.79 4.73 20.33
CA GLU A 323 59.76 5.42 21.08
C GLU A 323 58.85 6.27 20.18
N GLU A 324 59.43 7.02 19.23
CA GLU A 324 58.67 7.78 18.23
C GLU A 324 57.89 6.84 17.29
N LEU A 325 58.45 5.68 16.93
CA LEU A 325 57.77 4.66 16.14
C LEU A 325 56.63 3.99 16.93
N ARG A 326 56.81 3.73 18.24
CA ARG A 326 55.72 3.30 19.13
C ARG A 326 54.61 4.35 19.19
N ARG A 327 54.97 5.62 19.35
CA ARG A 327 54.03 6.75 19.38
C ARG A 327 53.27 6.91 18.07
N LEU A 328 53.93 6.87 16.92
CA LEU A 328 53.30 6.98 15.61
C LEU A 328 52.47 5.75 15.26
N LYS A 329 52.85 4.54 15.69
CA LYS A 329 52.01 3.34 15.59
C LYS A 329 50.76 3.43 16.46
N LEU A 330 50.86 3.99 17.67
CA LEU A 330 49.71 4.31 18.51
C LEU A 330 48.80 5.38 17.87
N GLU A 331 49.37 6.44 17.31
CA GLU A 331 48.65 7.50 16.60
C GLU A 331 48.02 7.00 15.28
N ARG A 332 48.57 5.94 14.67
CA ARG A 332 47.96 5.24 13.53
C ARG A 332 46.75 4.40 13.93
N MET A 333 46.74 3.84 15.15
CA MET A 333 45.61 3.07 15.70
C MET A 333 44.48 3.97 16.19
N LEU A 334 44.80 5.16 16.72
CA LEU A 334 43.83 6.16 17.17
C LEU A 334 43.71 7.30 16.15
N PRO A 335 42.64 7.36 15.33
CA PRO A 335 42.48 8.35 14.25
C PRO A 335 42.35 9.83 14.69
N LEU A 336 42.73 10.17 15.92
CA LEU A 336 42.27 11.35 16.67
C LEU A 336 43.37 12.36 17.01
N GLY A 337 44.63 12.13 16.62
CA GLY A 337 45.81 12.87 17.12
C GLY A 337 45.85 14.38 16.87
N ARG A 338 45.19 14.90 15.82
CA ARG A 338 45.14 16.35 15.52
C ARG A 338 43.76 16.90 15.13
N ALA A 339 42.77 16.04 14.87
CA ALA A 339 41.42 16.42 14.47
C ALA A 339 40.44 16.54 15.64
N THR A 340 40.87 16.22 16.87
CA THR A 340 40.04 16.21 18.08
C THR A 340 39.36 17.54 18.34
N ARG A 341 40.05 18.68 18.28
CA ARG A 341 39.40 19.99 18.51
C ARG A 341 38.30 20.31 17.50
N GLN A 342 38.52 20.00 16.22
CA GLN A 342 37.51 20.24 15.17
C GLN A 342 36.35 19.25 15.30
N PHE A 343 36.63 17.99 15.62
CA PHE A 343 35.62 16.97 15.88
C PHE A 343 34.76 17.31 17.10
N THR A 344 35.39 17.72 18.21
CA THR A 344 34.69 18.12 19.43
C THR A 344 33.87 19.39 19.20
N MET A 345 34.37 20.38 18.45
CA MET A 345 33.55 21.56 18.10
C MET A 345 32.34 21.21 17.25
N VAL A 346 32.51 20.38 16.21
CA VAL A 346 31.40 19.99 15.32
C VAL A 346 30.38 19.14 16.08
N ALA A 347 30.84 18.20 16.91
CA ALA A 347 29.99 17.40 17.77
C ALA A 347 29.24 18.28 18.79
N ILE A 348 29.91 19.25 19.42
CA ILE A 348 29.27 20.20 20.33
C ILE A 348 28.22 21.03 19.59
N ILE A 349 28.50 21.56 18.40
CA ILE A 349 27.53 22.34 17.62
C ILE A 349 26.31 21.50 17.26
N LEU A 350 26.49 20.25 16.81
CA LEU A 350 25.39 19.35 16.51
C LEU A 350 24.57 18.98 17.75
N ILE A 351 25.24 18.70 18.88
CA ILE A 351 24.57 18.40 20.15
C ILE A 351 23.80 19.62 20.65
N VAL A 352 24.40 20.80 20.61
CA VAL A 352 23.76 22.08 20.98
C VAL A 352 22.54 22.30 20.10
N MET A 353 22.62 22.10 18.79
CA MET A 353 21.52 22.27 17.85
C MET A 353 20.37 21.26 18.10
N VAL A 354 20.70 19.99 18.41
CA VAL A 354 19.71 18.93 18.69
C VAL A 354 19.10 19.06 20.08
N VAL A 355 19.83 19.55 21.09
CA VAL A 355 19.37 19.69 22.47
C VAL A 355 18.63 21.00 22.72
N LEU A 356 19.03 22.11 22.09
CA LEU A 356 18.30 23.39 22.22
C LEU A 356 16.91 23.31 21.60
N LEU A 357 16.71 22.47 20.59
CA LEU A 357 15.42 22.32 19.91
C LEU A 357 14.29 21.88 20.86
N PRO A 358 14.36 20.71 21.53
CA PRO A 358 13.34 20.29 22.48
C PRO A 358 13.17 21.26 23.66
N VAL A 359 14.23 21.95 24.06
CA VAL A 359 14.20 22.91 25.18
C VAL A 359 13.44 24.18 24.79
N ILE A 360 13.65 24.68 23.57
CA ILE A 360 12.91 25.82 23.03
C ILE A 360 11.44 25.43 22.78
N GLU A 361 11.19 24.22 22.26
CA GLU A 361 9.84 23.67 22.08
C GLU A 361 9.08 23.54 23.39
N ALA A 362 9.65 22.84 24.38
CA ALA A 362 9.02 22.64 25.68
C ALA A 362 8.80 23.97 26.43
N GLY A 363 9.74 24.91 26.30
CA GLY A 363 9.62 26.24 26.89
C GLY A 363 8.50 27.06 26.25
N TYR A 364 8.48 27.20 24.93
CA TYR A 364 7.51 28.06 24.25
C TYR A 364 6.09 27.46 24.26
N TYR A 365 5.97 26.15 23.99
CA TYR A 365 4.70 25.44 24.00
C TYR A 365 4.10 25.37 25.40
N GLY A 366 4.91 25.03 26.41
CA GLY A 366 4.47 24.95 27.80
C GLY A 366 4.02 26.30 28.37
N ILE A 367 4.66 27.41 27.97
CA ILE A 367 4.27 28.76 28.42
C ILE A 367 2.98 29.23 27.75
N GLN A 368 2.71 28.84 26.50
CA GLN A 368 1.47 29.23 25.80
C GLN A 368 0.27 28.35 26.14
N MET A 369 0.48 27.05 26.41
CA MET A 369 -0.58 26.12 26.78
C MET A 369 -1.02 26.17 28.25
N SER A 370 -0.28 26.83 29.13
CA SER A 370 -0.62 26.95 30.55
C SER A 370 -1.60 28.09 30.90
N GLY A 371 -2.18 28.78 29.90
CA GLY A 371 -3.11 29.91 30.11
C GLY A 371 -4.30 29.98 29.13
N ASP A 372 -4.90 31.18 28.99
CA ASP A 372 -6.14 31.48 28.24
C ASP A 372 -6.18 31.04 26.77
N LYS A 373 -5.01 30.80 26.17
CA LYS A 373 -4.89 30.40 24.76
C LYS A 373 -5.15 28.92 24.52
N TYR A 374 -5.12 28.06 25.54
CA TYR A 374 -5.41 26.64 25.35
C TYR A 374 -6.80 26.42 24.73
N ILE A 375 -7.81 27.16 25.20
CA ILE A 375 -9.18 27.02 24.70
C ILE A 375 -9.27 27.44 23.24
N GLU A 376 -8.70 28.60 22.91
CA GLU A 376 -8.71 29.13 21.54
C GLU A 376 -7.97 28.21 20.56
N TRP A 377 -6.83 27.66 20.96
CA TRP A 377 -6.00 26.86 20.08
C TRP A 377 -6.46 25.42 19.94
N LYS A 378 -6.88 24.78 21.04
CA LYS A 378 -7.32 23.39 21.02
C LYS A 378 -8.77 23.28 20.53
N PHE A 379 -9.70 24.03 21.12
CA PHE A 379 -11.12 23.88 20.77
C PHE A 379 -11.50 24.63 19.49
N ASN A 380 -11.11 25.90 19.33
CA ASN A 380 -11.58 26.70 18.20
C ASN A 380 -10.77 26.46 16.91
N TYR A 381 -9.44 26.35 16.99
CA TYR A 381 -8.60 26.20 15.78
C TYR A 381 -8.41 24.77 15.29
N GLU A 382 -8.34 23.79 16.20
CA GLU A 382 -8.14 22.37 15.87
C GLU A 382 -9.49 21.63 15.88
N THR A 383 -10.12 21.44 17.05
CA THR A 383 -11.32 20.58 17.16
C THR A 383 -12.50 21.06 16.33
N HIS A 384 -12.86 22.34 16.36
CA HIS A 384 -14.00 22.83 15.57
C HIS A 384 -13.78 22.66 14.06
N LYS A 385 -12.53 22.82 13.61
CA LYS A 385 -12.14 22.61 12.22
C LYS A 385 -12.17 21.14 11.83
N GLU A 386 -11.66 20.25 12.68
CA GLU A 386 -11.74 18.80 12.47
C GLU A 386 -13.18 18.32 12.41
N ILE A 387 -14.07 18.79 13.29
CA ILE A 387 -15.50 18.45 13.26
C ILE A 387 -16.12 18.91 11.94
N ALA A 388 -15.90 20.17 11.53
CA ALA A 388 -16.47 20.69 10.29
C ALA A 388 -15.99 19.92 9.05
N ILE A 389 -14.69 19.62 8.96
CA ILE A 389 -14.14 18.89 7.81
C ILE A 389 -14.54 17.42 7.84
N THR A 390 -14.65 16.80 9.01
CA THR A 390 -15.08 15.41 9.16
C THR A 390 -16.55 15.25 8.79
N ASN A 391 -17.43 16.15 9.24
CA ASN A 391 -18.85 16.13 8.87
C ASN A 391 -19.03 16.37 7.36
N TRP A 392 -18.26 17.29 6.79
CA TRP A 392 -18.22 17.53 5.34
C TRP A 392 -17.73 16.30 4.57
N ALA A 393 -16.65 15.66 5.02
CA ALA A 393 -16.13 14.45 4.40
C ALA A 393 -17.16 13.32 4.43
N ALA A 394 -17.76 13.07 5.60
CA ALA A 394 -18.81 12.06 5.78
C ALA A 394 -20.14 12.39 5.07
N GLY A 395 -20.33 13.63 4.61
CA GLY A 395 -21.56 14.04 3.91
C GLY A 395 -22.76 14.17 4.84
N VAL A 396 -22.54 14.41 6.14
CA VAL A 396 -23.60 14.49 7.15
C VAL A 396 -23.97 15.93 7.54
N ASP A 397 -23.38 16.93 6.86
CA ASP A 397 -23.63 18.35 7.14
C ASP A 397 -25.11 18.74 7.02
N GLU A 398 -25.87 18.03 6.18
CA GLU A 398 -27.30 18.26 5.95
C GLU A 398 -28.19 17.45 6.91
N MET A 399 -27.62 16.54 7.72
CA MET A 399 -28.39 15.75 8.67
C MET A 399 -28.77 16.58 9.89
N GLU A 400 -30.08 16.68 10.16
CA GLU A 400 -30.58 17.31 11.36
C GLU A 400 -30.57 16.32 12.55
N THR A 401 -29.96 16.71 13.66
CA THR A 401 -30.05 15.94 14.90
C THR A 401 -31.28 16.38 15.68
N LEU A 402 -32.32 15.56 15.65
CA LEU A 402 -33.55 15.79 16.42
C LEU A 402 -33.46 15.10 17.80
N THR A 403 -34.05 15.71 18.83
CA THR A 403 -34.15 15.07 20.15
C THR A 403 -35.34 14.10 20.22
N LEU A 404 -35.29 13.16 21.16
CA LEU A 404 -36.41 12.23 21.38
C LEU A 404 -37.70 12.97 21.80
N ASP A 405 -37.56 14.12 22.46
CA ASP A 405 -38.68 14.99 22.83
C ASP A 405 -39.29 15.66 21.58
N ASP A 406 -38.48 16.00 20.57
CA ASP A 406 -38.98 16.54 19.29
C ASP A 406 -39.82 15.50 18.54
N LEU A 407 -39.49 14.21 18.66
CA LEU A 407 -40.26 13.10 18.06
C LEU A 407 -41.55 12.74 18.82
N THR A 408 -41.62 13.02 20.13
CA THR A 408 -42.71 12.56 21.02
C THR A 408 -43.62 13.66 21.54
N SER A 409 -43.23 14.93 21.42
CA SER A 409 -43.98 16.09 21.94
C SER A 409 -45.36 16.29 21.30
N ASN A 410 -45.63 15.69 20.15
CA ASN A 410 -46.92 15.72 19.45
C ASN A 410 -47.75 14.42 19.56
N ALA A 411 -47.30 13.43 20.34
CA ALA A 411 -48.01 12.16 20.48
C ALA A 411 -49.30 12.33 21.32
N THR A 412 -50.45 12.19 20.67
CA THR A 412 -51.78 12.08 21.30
C THR A 412 -52.21 10.60 21.41
N PRO A 413 -53.16 10.24 22.28
CA PRO A 413 -53.71 8.87 22.33
C PRO A 413 -54.35 8.42 21.02
N GLN A 414 -54.86 9.34 20.20
CA GLN A 414 -55.32 9.01 18.83
C GLN A 414 -54.15 8.69 17.91
N SER A 415 -53.04 9.43 17.99
CA SER A 415 -51.84 9.12 17.21
C SER A 415 -51.21 7.80 17.64
N GLU A 416 -51.34 7.34 18.90
CA GLU A 416 -50.83 6.03 19.33
C GLU A 416 -51.56 4.85 18.65
N VAL A 417 -52.88 4.95 18.46
CA VAL A 417 -53.66 3.93 17.73
C VAL A 417 -53.36 4.00 16.24
N GLU A 418 -53.20 5.21 15.69
CA GLU A 418 -52.75 5.41 14.31
C GLU A 418 -51.35 4.81 14.13
N PHE A 419 -50.39 5.11 15.01
CA PHE A 419 -49.07 4.48 15.05
C PHE A 419 -49.19 2.95 15.07
N LEU A 420 -50.04 2.32 15.88
CA LEU A 420 -50.17 0.85 15.86
C LEU A 420 -50.75 0.28 14.54
N THR A 421 -51.44 1.10 13.75
CA THR A 421 -51.96 0.74 12.41
C THR A 421 -51.06 1.16 11.25
N THR A 422 -50.15 2.10 11.45
CA THR A 422 -49.22 2.63 10.43
C THR A 422 -47.77 2.20 10.66
N VAL A 423 -47.42 1.79 11.89
CA VAL A 423 -46.10 1.28 12.28
C VAL A 423 -46.08 -0.22 12.05
N ARG A 424 -45.02 -0.67 11.40
CA ARG A 424 -44.71 -2.07 11.14
C ARG A 424 -44.77 -2.86 12.45
N GLN A 425 -45.56 -3.93 12.45
CA GLN A 425 -45.69 -4.80 13.63
C GLN A 425 -44.59 -5.87 13.68
N TRP A 426 -43.93 -6.11 12.55
CA TRP A 426 -42.86 -7.09 12.40
C TRP A 426 -41.54 -6.38 12.11
N ASP A 427 -40.55 -6.63 12.96
CA ASP A 427 -39.17 -6.24 12.71
C ASP A 427 -38.44 -7.27 11.80
N GLN A 428 -37.21 -6.96 11.40
CA GLN A 428 -36.39 -7.81 10.54
C GLN A 428 -36.19 -9.22 11.13
N THR A 429 -35.96 -9.32 12.44
CA THR A 429 -35.66 -10.61 13.08
C THR A 429 -36.92 -11.49 13.18
N ALA A 430 -38.05 -10.89 13.57
CA ALA A 430 -39.32 -11.57 13.68
C ALA A 430 -39.85 -12.04 12.33
N SER A 431 -39.71 -11.21 11.29
CA SER A 431 -40.09 -11.57 9.91
C SER A 431 -39.20 -12.70 9.38
N TYR A 432 -37.88 -12.61 9.53
CA TYR A 432 -36.94 -13.66 9.13
C TYR A 432 -37.26 -15.01 9.79
N LEU A 433 -37.48 -15.04 11.12
CA LEU A 433 -37.82 -16.28 11.84
C LEU A 433 -39.15 -16.89 11.37
N ARG A 434 -40.13 -16.05 11.02
CA ARG A 434 -41.42 -16.51 10.51
C ARG A 434 -41.29 -17.09 9.10
N MET A 435 -40.53 -16.42 8.23
CA MET A 435 -40.27 -16.86 6.86
C MET A 435 -39.42 -18.13 6.81
N LYS A 436 -38.49 -18.32 7.77
CA LYS A 436 -37.61 -19.51 7.86
C LYS A 436 -38.37 -20.84 7.89
N ASN A 437 -39.55 -20.86 8.48
CA ASN A 437 -40.37 -22.08 8.55
C ASN A 437 -40.99 -22.49 7.19
N GLN A 438 -40.84 -21.69 6.14
CA GLN A 438 -41.36 -21.98 4.80
C GLN A 438 -40.37 -22.73 3.90
N ILE A 439 -39.10 -22.85 4.31
CA ILE A 439 -38.11 -23.60 3.55
C ILE A 439 -38.26 -25.10 3.84
N GLY A 440 -38.53 -25.88 2.80
CA GLY A 440 -38.69 -27.35 2.89
C GLY A 440 -37.48 -28.17 2.43
N THR A 441 -36.36 -27.54 2.06
CA THR A 441 -35.20 -28.19 1.44
C THR A 441 -33.92 -28.00 2.27
N ASN A 442 -33.05 -29.00 2.27
CA ASN A 442 -31.83 -28.99 3.09
C ASN A 442 -30.64 -28.24 2.45
N TRP A 443 -30.75 -27.77 1.21
CA TRP A 443 -29.68 -27.12 0.46
C TRP A 443 -29.89 -25.62 0.22
N MET A 444 -31.04 -25.10 0.65
CA MET A 444 -31.38 -23.67 0.61
C MET A 444 -31.61 -23.14 2.02
N GLN A 445 -31.30 -21.87 2.22
CA GLN A 445 -31.62 -21.08 3.41
C GLN A 445 -32.13 -19.70 2.96
N LEU A 446 -32.71 -18.93 3.89
CA LEU A 446 -33.08 -17.54 3.58
C LEU A 446 -31.85 -16.64 3.67
N ALA A 447 -31.77 -15.68 2.76
CA ALA A 447 -31.01 -14.47 2.96
C ALA A 447 -31.64 -13.62 4.08
N ASP A 448 -31.04 -12.48 4.38
CA ASP A 448 -31.72 -11.47 5.18
C ASP A 448 -33.07 -11.07 4.56
N SER A 449 -33.87 -10.44 5.41
CA SER A 449 -35.16 -9.93 5.02
C SER A 449 -35.08 -8.42 4.88
N ASP A 450 -35.46 -7.93 3.71
CA ASP A 450 -35.50 -6.51 3.40
C ASP A 450 -36.92 -6.01 3.28
N ILE A 451 -37.10 -4.71 3.49
CA ILE A 451 -38.38 -4.06 3.26
C ILE A 451 -38.42 -3.55 1.83
N VAL A 452 -39.39 -4.04 1.07
CA VAL A 452 -39.64 -3.59 -0.30
C VAL A 452 -41.03 -2.98 -0.37
N TYR A 453 -41.11 -1.78 -0.93
CA TYR A 453 -42.37 -1.10 -1.18
C TYR A 453 -42.93 -1.49 -2.55
N LEU A 454 -44.02 -2.26 -2.58
CA LEU A 454 -44.63 -2.77 -3.79
C LEU A 454 -46.12 -2.42 -3.83
N LYS A 455 -46.60 -1.88 -4.95
CA LYS A 455 -48.03 -1.58 -5.18
C LYS A 455 -48.68 -0.79 -4.02
N SER A 456 -47.96 0.20 -3.51
CA SER A 456 -48.38 1.04 -2.39
C SER A 456 -48.47 0.37 -1.01
N HIS A 457 -47.79 -0.77 -0.82
CA HIS A 457 -47.76 -1.53 0.42
C HIS A 457 -46.34 -2.00 0.75
N GLU A 458 -45.99 -2.10 2.04
CA GLU A 458 -44.68 -2.57 2.49
C GLU A 458 -44.70 -4.10 2.71
N TYR A 459 -43.68 -4.78 2.21
CA TYR A 459 -43.48 -6.21 2.39
C TYR A 459 -42.06 -6.51 2.88
N TRP A 460 -41.95 -7.48 3.77
CA TRP A 460 -40.68 -8.14 4.06
C TRP A 460 -40.42 -9.18 2.98
N VAL A 461 -39.29 -9.06 2.30
CA VAL A 461 -38.89 -9.91 1.19
C VAL A 461 -37.56 -10.55 1.57
N ALA A 462 -37.48 -11.87 1.49
CA ALA A 462 -36.26 -12.60 1.79
C ALA A 462 -35.97 -13.63 0.68
N PRO A 463 -34.94 -13.41 -0.14
CA PRO A 463 -34.56 -14.32 -1.20
C PRO A 463 -33.96 -15.61 -0.65
N LEU A 464 -34.05 -16.69 -1.43
CA LEU A 464 -33.38 -17.95 -1.07
C LEU A 464 -31.93 -17.92 -1.53
N LYS A 465 -31.03 -18.30 -0.63
CA LYS A 465 -29.60 -18.51 -0.91
C LYS A 465 -29.19 -19.95 -0.61
N PHE A 466 -28.03 -20.34 -1.08
CA PHE A 466 -27.51 -21.68 -0.81
C PHE A 466 -27.09 -21.84 0.66
N ASP A 467 -27.33 -23.02 1.20
CA ASP A 467 -26.58 -23.48 2.37
C ASP A 467 -25.23 -24.04 1.89
N TYR A 468 -24.18 -23.22 1.96
CA TYR A 468 -22.90 -23.49 1.31
C TYR A 468 -22.29 -24.83 1.77
N GLU A 469 -22.35 -25.14 3.07
CA GLU A 469 -21.79 -26.39 3.61
C GLU A 469 -22.47 -27.64 3.03
N SER A 470 -23.74 -27.53 2.63
CA SER A 470 -24.52 -28.64 2.08
C SER A 470 -24.25 -28.90 0.58
N ILE A 471 -23.71 -27.92 -0.15
CA ILE A 471 -23.52 -28.00 -1.61
C ILE A 471 -22.06 -28.26 -2.01
N THR A 472 -21.10 -28.00 -1.13
CA THR A 472 -19.64 -28.08 -1.41
C THR A 472 -19.03 -29.48 -1.34
N ASP A 473 -19.85 -30.53 -1.16
CA ASP A 473 -19.35 -31.89 -0.94
C ASP A 473 -18.60 -32.50 -2.15
N ASN A 474 -18.93 -32.07 -3.37
CA ASN A 474 -18.35 -32.59 -4.62
C ASN A 474 -18.49 -31.55 -5.72
N PHE A 475 -17.50 -31.51 -6.64
CA PHE A 475 -17.52 -30.70 -7.85
C PHE A 475 -18.86 -30.72 -8.60
N ILE A 476 -19.48 -31.89 -8.80
CA ILE A 476 -20.74 -32.00 -9.56
C ILE A 476 -21.87 -31.25 -8.84
N ASN A 477 -21.97 -31.38 -7.53
CA ASN A 477 -23.02 -30.72 -6.76
C ASN A 477 -22.84 -29.20 -6.83
N GLN A 478 -21.63 -28.72 -6.57
CA GLN A 478 -21.30 -27.31 -6.48
C GLN A 478 -21.36 -26.59 -7.84
N HIS A 479 -20.87 -27.21 -8.92
CA HIS A 479 -20.63 -26.52 -10.19
C HIS A 479 -21.58 -26.92 -11.33
N LEU A 480 -22.36 -27.99 -11.21
CA LEU A 480 -23.21 -28.50 -12.30
C LEU A 480 -24.67 -28.71 -11.89
N TYR A 481 -24.94 -29.06 -10.63
CA TYR A 481 -26.29 -29.40 -10.19
C TYR A 481 -26.98 -28.24 -9.45
N TYR A 482 -26.34 -27.69 -8.41
CA TYR A 482 -26.85 -26.55 -7.65
C TYR A 482 -26.40 -25.22 -8.30
N THR A 483 -26.90 -24.97 -9.51
CA THR A 483 -26.58 -23.78 -10.30
C THR A 483 -27.41 -22.56 -9.92
N HIS A 484 -28.59 -22.72 -9.32
CA HIS A 484 -29.49 -21.65 -8.91
C HIS A 484 -30.28 -22.01 -7.66
N THR A 485 -30.88 -21.02 -7.01
CA THR A 485 -31.89 -21.22 -5.95
C THR A 485 -33.28 -20.87 -6.47
N GLU A 486 -34.30 -21.54 -5.92
CA GLU A 486 -35.67 -21.45 -6.42
C GLU A 486 -36.59 -20.72 -5.42
N GLY A 487 -36.97 -19.49 -5.75
CA GLY A 487 -38.02 -18.77 -5.07
C GLY A 487 -37.58 -17.68 -4.09
N LEU A 488 -38.60 -17.00 -3.59
CA LEU A 488 -38.54 -15.79 -2.77
C LEU A 488 -39.67 -15.90 -1.75
N VAL A 489 -39.40 -15.61 -0.48
CA VAL A 489 -40.45 -15.59 0.55
C VAL A 489 -40.84 -14.14 0.80
N ILE A 490 -42.14 -13.86 0.73
CA ILE A 490 -42.69 -12.52 0.97
C ILE A 490 -43.69 -12.59 2.12
N LEU A 491 -43.56 -11.66 3.06
CA LEU A 491 -44.41 -11.49 4.22
C LEU A 491 -44.93 -10.06 4.26
N ASP A 492 -46.24 -9.89 4.50
CA ASP A 492 -46.85 -8.57 4.69
C ASP A 492 -46.35 -7.94 6.00
N ALA A 493 -45.75 -6.75 5.93
CA ALA A 493 -45.13 -6.09 7.07
C ALA A 493 -46.12 -5.69 8.17
N TYR A 494 -47.40 -5.58 7.84
CA TYR A 494 -48.45 -5.17 8.77
C TYR A 494 -49.18 -6.35 9.40
N SER A 495 -49.64 -7.33 8.59
CA SER A 495 -50.39 -8.48 9.09
C SER A 495 -49.47 -9.62 9.58
N GLY A 496 -48.25 -9.71 9.04
CA GLY A 496 -47.37 -10.86 9.21
C GLY A 496 -47.75 -12.05 8.34
N ASP A 497 -48.75 -11.94 7.49
CA ASP A 497 -49.19 -13.07 6.66
C ASP A 497 -48.21 -13.32 5.50
N ILE A 498 -47.94 -14.60 5.26
CA ILE A 498 -47.04 -15.03 4.19
C ILE A 498 -47.83 -15.09 2.89
N ILE A 499 -47.26 -14.54 1.82
CA ILE A 499 -47.91 -14.51 0.52
C ILE A 499 -47.63 -15.82 -0.20
N GLU A 500 -48.67 -16.62 -0.41
CA GLU A 500 -48.58 -17.89 -1.12
C GLU A 500 -48.25 -17.70 -2.62
N HIS A 501 -47.68 -18.74 -3.23
CA HIS A 501 -47.09 -18.71 -4.58
C HIS A 501 -47.97 -18.07 -5.69
N THR A 502 -49.26 -18.42 -5.77
CA THR A 502 -50.19 -17.87 -6.78
C THR A 502 -50.39 -16.37 -6.62
N ASN A 503 -50.48 -15.91 -5.37
CA ASN A 503 -50.64 -14.50 -5.03
C ASN A 503 -49.31 -13.76 -5.21
N LEU A 504 -48.18 -14.41 -4.96
CA LEU A 504 -46.84 -13.85 -5.17
C LEU A 504 -46.58 -13.56 -6.66
N MET A 505 -46.92 -14.48 -7.56
CA MET A 505 -46.78 -14.26 -9.00
C MET A 505 -47.67 -13.12 -9.50
N THR A 506 -48.90 -13.01 -8.96
CA THR A 506 -49.81 -11.89 -9.25
C THR A 506 -49.30 -10.56 -8.67
N LEU A 507 -48.71 -10.60 -7.47
CA LEU A 507 -48.11 -9.44 -6.81
C LEU A 507 -46.95 -8.89 -7.64
N LEU A 508 -46.06 -9.76 -8.10
CA LEU A 508 -44.88 -9.42 -8.89
C LEU A 508 -45.17 -9.24 -10.39
N ASN A 509 -46.41 -9.45 -10.84
CA ASN A 509 -46.78 -9.37 -12.26
C ASN A 509 -45.99 -10.36 -13.15
N ARG A 510 -45.68 -11.55 -12.63
CA ARG A 510 -44.90 -12.59 -13.29
C ARG A 510 -45.74 -13.82 -13.62
N THR A 511 -45.33 -14.54 -14.67
CA THR A 511 -45.92 -15.84 -15.05
C THR A 511 -44.94 -17.00 -14.98
N ALA A 512 -43.65 -16.71 -14.84
CA ALA A 512 -42.56 -17.67 -14.74
C ALA A 512 -42.10 -17.82 -13.29
N PRO A 513 -41.56 -18.99 -12.90
CA PRO A 513 -40.91 -19.18 -11.60
C PRO A 513 -39.75 -18.19 -11.42
N ILE A 514 -39.33 -18.02 -10.17
CA ILE A 514 -38.24 -17.11 -9.79
C ILE A 514 -37.03 -17.98 -9.47
N ASN A 515 -36.01 -17.89 -10.33
CA ASN A 515 -34.77 -18.63 -10.19
C ASN A 515 -33.62 -17.64 -10.04
N PHE A 516 -32.89 -17.72 -8.94
CA PHE A 516 -31.73 -16.87 -8.70
C PHE A 516 -30.48 -17.60 -9.18
N TYR A 517 -30.00 -17.19 -10.36
CA TYR A 517 -28.66 -17.55 -10.82
C TYR A 517 -27.61 -16.60 -10.25
N TYR A 518 -27.99 -15.36 -9.96
CA TYR A 518 -27.19 -14.34 -9.31
C TYR A 518 -27.89 -13.92 -8.02
N GLY A 519 -27.14 -13.85 -6.92
CA GLY A 519 -27.71 -13.62 -5.60
C GLY A 519 -26.63 -13.33 -4.57
N GLU A 520 -26.97 -13.48 -3.29
CA GLU A 520 -26.08 -13.11 -2.19
C GLU A 520 -25.64 -14.31 -1.36
N GLY A 521 -24.37 -14.26 -0.95
CA GLY A 521 -23.79 -15.18 0.01
C GLY A 521 -22.86 -16.21 -0.63
N ALA A 522 -22.15 -16.95 0.22
CA ALA A 522 -21.00 -17.77 -0.18
C ALA A 522 -21.27 -18.76 -1.32
N GLY A 523 -22.48 -19.32 -1.44
CA GLY A 523 -22.81 -20.24 -2.53
C GLY A 523 -22.96 -19.61 -3.92
N PHE A 524 -23.02 -18.27 -4.00
CA PHE A 524 -22.91 -17.52 -5.26
C PHE A 524 -21.48 -17.01 -5.53
N GLY A 525 -20.54 -17.22 -4.60
CA GLY A 525 -19.15 -16.82 -4.80
C GLY A 525 -18.41 -17.66 -5.86
N ASP A 526 -18.80 -18.93 -6.01
CA ASP A 526 -18.16 -19.84 -6.94
C ASP A 526 -18.76 -19.80 -8.35
N VAL A 527 -17.92 -20.19 -9.31
CA VAL A 527 -18.27 -20.35 -10.71
C VAL A 527 -19.16 -21.57 -10.90
N VAL A 528 -20.14 -21.52 -11.81
CA VAL A 528 -20.90 -22.72 -12.21
C VAL A 528 -20.95 -22.86 -13.72
N PHE A 529 -21.11 -24.11 -14.17
CA PHE A 529 -21.27 -24.44 -15.57
C PHE A 529 -22.72 -24.81 -15.86
N VAL A 530 -23.33 -24.12 -16.81
CA VAL A 530 -24.74 -24.29 -17.17
C VAL A 530 -24.86 -24.98 -18.52
N ASN A 531 -26.04 -25.55 -18.80
CA ASN A 531 -26.34 -26.20 -20.08
C ASN A 531 -25.35 -27.32 -20.47
N VAL A 532 -24.77 -28.02 -19.49
CA VAL A 532 -23.78 -29.08 -19.74
C VAL A 532 -24.46 -30.36 -20.24
N PRO A 533 -24.06 -30.92 -21.40
CA PRO A 533 -24.70 -32.12 -21.94
C PRO A 533 -24.64 -33.32 -20.98
N GLY A 534 -25.82 -33.87 -20.66
CA GLY A 534 -25.96 -35.05 -19.80
C GLY A 534 -26.11 -34.75 -18.31
N PHE A 535 -26.21 -33.48 -17.92
CA PHE A 535 -26.54 -33.04 -16.57
C PHE A 535 -27.80 -32.17 -16.60
N GLU A 536 -28.71 -32.42 -15.66
CA GLU A 536 -29.90 -31.60 -15.44
C GLU A 536 -29.67 -30.78 -14.18
N GLU A 537 -29.92 -29.47 -14.25
CA GLU A 537 -29.85 -28.60 -13.08
C GLU A 537 -31.01 -28.92 -12.13
N VAL A 538 -30.90 -28.46 -10.88
CA VAL A 538 -31.96 -28.63 -9.88
C VAL A 538 -33.31 -28.11 -10.40
N GLY A 539 -34.39 -28.79 -10.03
CA GLY A 539 -35.75 -28.40 -10.44
C GLY A 539 -36.13 -28.69 -11.90
N ASN A 540 -35.25 -29.34 -12.67
CA ASN A 540 -35.43 -29.54 -14.12
C ASN A 540 -35.59 -28.22 -14.89
N TYR A 541 -34.99 -27.15 -14.36
CA TYR A 541 -34.81 -25.89 -15.06
C TYR A 541 -33.45 -25.87 -15.75
N SER A 542 -33.33 -25.05 -16.79
CA SER A 542 -32.06 -24.83 -17.48
C SER A 542 -31.88 -23.33 -17.67
N PHE A 543 -30.64 -22.89 -17.62
CA PHE A 543 -30.31 -21.49 -17.79
C PHE A 543 -30.68 -21.00 -19.19
N GLN A 544 -31.61 -20.04 -19.27
CA GLN A 544 -32.11 -19.47 -20.54
C GLN A 544 -31.38 -18.17 -20.96
N GLY A 545 -30.56 -17.61 -20.08
CA GLY A 545 -29.83 -16.37 -20.34
C GLY A 545 -28.60 -16.55 -21.24
N THR A 546 -27.92 -15.43 -21.51
CA THR A 546 -26.58 -15.48 -22.10
C THR A 546 -25.55 -15.87 -21.04
N PRO A 547 -24.65 -16.84 -21.27
CA PRO A 547 -23.60 -17.15 -20.31
C PRO A 547 -22.62 -15.99 -20.17
N ASP A 548 -21.90 -15.91 -19.05
CA ASP A 548 -20.90 -14.85 -18.82
C ASP A 548 -19.65 -15.07 -19.68
N TYR A 549 -19.27 -16.33 -19.91
CA TYR A 549 -18.18 -16.74 -20.79
C TYR A 549 -18.37 -18.19 -21.22
N THR A 550 -17.86 -18.56 -22.40
CA THR A 550 -17.80 -19.97 -22.85
C THR A 550 -16.33 -20.37 -22.99
N LEU A 551 -15.91 -21.36 -22.21
CA LEU A 551 -14.55 -21.92 -22.29
C LEU A 551 -14.44 -22.82 -23.51
N HIS A 552 -13.42 -22.63 -24.34
CA HIS A 552 -13.19 -23.43 -25.54
C HIS A 552 -11.91 -24.27 -25.48
N ASP A 553 -11.99 -25.54 -25.91
CA ASP A 553 -10.85 -26.44 -26.12
C ASP A 553 -9.73 -26.37 -25.04
N PHE A 554 -8.65 -25.65 -25.32
CA PHE A 554 -7.50 -25.52 -24.42
C PHE A 554 -7.80 -24.65 -23.20
N GLU A 555 -8.66 -23.63 -23.34
CA GLU A 555 -9.12 -22.80 -22.21
C GLU A 555 -9.82 -23.67 -21.18
N SER A 556 -10.73 -24.54 -21.61
CA SER A 556 -11.42 -25.46 -20.71
C SER A 556 -10.47 -26.50 -20.13
N ALA A 557 -9.55 -27.08 -20.93
CA ALA A 557 -8.55 -28.00 -20.41
C ALA A 557 -7.68 -27.38 -19.30
N TYR A 558 -7.22 -26.14 -19.50
CA TYR A 558 -6.43 -25.41 -18.50
C TYR A 558 -7.26 -25.07 -17.26
N TYR A 559 -8.44 -24.47 -17.44
CA TYR A 559 -9.28 -24.02 -16.33
C TYR A 559 -9.75 -25.19 -15.45
N ILE A 560 -10.24 -26.26 -16.07
CA ILE A 560 -10.66 -27.48 -15.39
C ILE A 560 -9.49 -28.20 -14.73
N PHE A 561 -8.28 -28.16 -15.30
CA PHE A 561 -7.09 -28.69 -14.63
C PHE A 561 -6.82 -28.02 -13.29
N THR A 562 -7.08 -26.71 -13.18
CA THR A 562 -6.89 -25.95 -11.93
C THR A 562 -7.97 -26.23 -10.87
N MET A 563 -9.15 -26.72 -11.26
CA MET A 563 -10.25 -27.08 -10.34
C MET A 563 -10.05 -28.43 -9.65
N GLY A 564 -9.08 -29.24 -10.09
CA GLY A 564 -8.70 -30.49 -9.45
C GLY A 564 -9.31 -31.76 -10.07
N PRO A 565 -8.91 -32.96 -9.59
CA PRO A 565 -9.15 -34.23 -10.28
C PRO A 565 -10.60 -34.60 -10.54
N GLU A 566 -11.53 -34.14 -9.70
CA GLU A 566 -12.96 -34.41 -9.82
C GLU A 566 -13.57 -33.77 -11.07
N ALA A 567 -13.00 -32.66 -11.53
CA ALA A 567 -13.44 -31.92 -12.71
C ALA A 567 -12.82 -32.44 -14.02
N TRP A 568 -11.76 -33.26 -13.95
CA TRP A 568 -10.91 -33.58 -15.11
C TRP A 568 -11.61 -34.31 -16.27
N SER A 569 -12.77 -34.94 -16.01
CA SER A 569 -13.60 -35.56 -17.05
C SER A 569 -14.22 -34.57 -18.04
N PHE A 570 -14.22 -33.28 -17.69
CA PHE A 570 -14.75 -32.16 -18.47
C PHE A 570 -13.68 -31.38 -19.26
N MET A 571 -12.39 -31.74 -19.15
CA MET A 571 -11.33 -31.06 -19.90
C MET A 571 -11.53 -31.15 -21.42
N GLY A 572 -11.25 -30.06 -22.12
CA GLY A 572 -11.28 -30.02 -23.59
C GLY A 572 -12.69 -29.98 -24.18
N ARG A 573 -13.71 -29.73 -23.36
CA ARG A 573 -15.10 -29.53 -23.80
C ARG A 573 -15.43 -28.04 -23.83
N ASP A 574 -16.40 -27.67 -24.66
CA ASP A 574 -17.01 -26.35 -24.56
C ASP A 574 -17.92 -26.30 -23.33
N LEU A 575 -17.70 -25.33 -22.45
CA LEU A 575 -18.46 -25.17 -21.20
C LEU A 575 -18.91 -23.73 -21.05
N ASP A 576 -20.23 -23.55 -20.95
CA ASP A 576 -20.85 -22.26 -20.64
C ASP A 576 -20.74 -22.00 -19.14
N MET A 577 -20.25 -20.82 -18.79
CA MET A 577 -19.81 -20.49 -17.44
C MET A 577 -20.52 -19.23 -16.94
N LEU A 578 -20.98 -19.27 -15.69
CA LEU A 578 -21.44 -18.11 -14.94
C LEU A 578 -20.38 -17.78 -13.88
N VAL A 579 -19.91 -16.54 -13.86
CA VAL A 579 -18.82 -16.07 -12.98
C VAL A 579 -19.28 -14.87 -12.18
N MET A 580 -18.62 -14.58 -11.04
CA MET A 580 -18.98 -13.43 -10.19
C MET A 580 -20.50 -13.39 -9.96
N ARG A 581 -21.05 -14.48 -9.41
CA ARG A 581 -22.51 -14.61 -9.26
C ARG A 581 -23.02 -13.93 -8.01
N ASP A 582 -22.15 -13.77 -7.01
CA ASP A 582 -22.41 -12.89 -5.88
C ASP A 582 -22.55 -11.46 -6.40
N VAL A 583 -23.73 -10.87 -6.18
CA VAL A 583 -24.11 -9.58 -6.77
C VAL A 583 -23.21 -8.44 -6.29
N ARG A 584 -22.73 -8.51 -5.05
CA ARG A 584 -21.85 -7.51 -4.47
C ARG A 584 -20.46 -7.61 -5.09
N ASP A 585 -19.88 -8.81 -5.10
CA ASP A 585 -18.55 -9.04 -5.70
C ASP A 585 -18.55 -8.70 -7.20
N ARG A 586 -19.64 -9.00 -7.89
CA ARG A 586 -19.84 -8.68 -9.31
C ARG A 586 -19.72 -7.17 -9.56
N VAL A 587 -20.49 -6.36 -8.83
CA VAL A 587 -20.42 -4.90 -8.97
C VAL A 587 -19.08 -4.39 -8.48
N GLN A 588 -18.61 -4.81 -7.31
CA GLN A 588 -17.33 -4.35 -6.73
C GLN A 588 -16.14 -4.59 -7.67
N SER A 589 -16.12 -5.71 -8.41
CA SER A 589 -14.99 -6.05 -9.28
C SER A 589 -14.84 -5.17 -10.53
N ILE A 590 -15.89 -4.42 -10.92
CA ILE A 590 -15.82 -3.46 -12.02
C ILE A 590 -15.66 -2.00 -11.54
N LEU A 591 -15.82 -1.74 -10.24
CA LEU A 591 -15.71 -0.39 -9.71
C LEU A 591 -14.28 0.16 -9.84
N LEU A 592 -14.20 1.47 -10.07
CA LEU A 592 -12.95 2.21 -9.98
C LEU A 592 -12.48 2.26 -8.54
N GLN A 593 -11.17 2.46 -8.36
CA GLN A 593 -10.60 2.66 -7.05
C GLN A 593 -11.18 3.90 -6.36
N GLY A 594 -11.45 3.80 -5.06
CA GLY A 594 -12.12 4.84 -4.29
C GLY A 594 -13.64 4.79 -4.39
N LEU A 595 -14.18 3.86 -5.17
CA LEU A 595 -15.59 3.50 -5.14
C LEU A 595 -15.76 2.17 -4.41
N THR A 596 -16.86 2.04 -3.70
CA THR A 596 -17.25 0.79 -3.07
C THR A 596 -18.76 0.60 -3.11
N THR A 597 -19.15 -0.63 -2.85
CA THR A 597 -20.54 -1.06 -2.74
C THR A 597 -20.99 -1.08 -1.29
N ASP A 598 -22.29 -0.91 -1.08
CA ASP A 598 -22.92 -1.19 0.21
C ASP A 598 -22.75 -2.67 0.56
N SER A 599 -22.70 -2.95 1.86
CA SER A 599 -22.68 -4.30 2.38
C SER A 599 -23.99 -5.05 2.19
N ASP A 600 -25.10 -4.33 1.98
CA ASP A 600 -26.45 -4.87 1.99
C ASP A 600 -27.20 -4.49 0.70
N PRO A 601 -27.11 -5.31 -0.36
CA PRO A 601 -27.93 -5.14 -1.55
C PRO A 601 -29.38 -5.55 -1.24
N TYR A 602 -30.35 -4.89 -1.86
CA TYR A 602 -31.76 -5.20 -1.60
C TYR A 602 -32.53 -5.47 -2.89
N ILE A 603 -33.62 -6.23 -2.77
CA ILE A 603 -34.45 -6.60 -3.93
C ILE A 603 -35.30 -5.43 -4.41
N VAL A 604 -35.28 -5.19 -5.72
CA VAL A 604 -36.21 -4.31 -6.41
C VAL A 604 -36.93 -5.04 -7.54
N VAL A 605 -38.17 -4.63 -7.79
CA VAL A 605 -39.03 -5.27 -8.79
C VAL A 605 -39.53 -4.20 -9.76
N ASP A 606 -39.32 -4.42 -11.05
CA ASP A 606 -39.82 -3.52 -12.08
C ASP A 606 -41.35 -3.73 -12.32
N PRO A 607 -42.03 -2.79 -13.01
CA PRO A 607 -43.46 -2.95 -13.33
C PRO A 607 -43.81 -4.16 -14.21
N GLN A 608 -42.85 -4.68 -14.97
CA GLN A 608 -42.97 -5.84 -15.86
C GLN A 608 -42.75 -7.17 -15.12
N GLY A 609 -42.34 -7.12 -13.85
CA GLY A 609 -42.01 -8.27 -13.02
C GLY A 609 -40.57 -8.75 -13.11
N GLY A 610 -39.65 -7.98 -13.71
CA GLY A 610 -38.21 -8.19 -13.58
C GLY A 610 -37.77 -7.99 -12.13
N ILE A 611 -36.91 -8.86 -11.63
CA ILE A 611 -36.39 -8.80 -10.25
C ILE A 611 -34.90 -8.52 -10.34
N TYR A 612 -34.44 -7.54 -9.57
CA TYR A 612 -33.06 -7.11 -9.55
C TYR A 612 -32.57 -6.96 -8.12
N TYR A 613 -31.28 -7.16 -7.90
CA TYR A 613 -30.60 -6.63 -6.73
C TYR A 613 -30.15 -5.20 -7.00
N ALA A 614 -30.56 -4.28 -6.14
CA ALA A 614 -30.10 -2.91 -6.12
C ALA A 614 -28.85 -2.82 -5.24
N VAL A 615 -27.70 -2.66 -5.88
CA VAL A 615 -26.41 -2.47 -5.21
C VAL A 615 -26.10 -0.97 -5.22
N SER A 616 -26.17 -0.33 -4.05
CA SER A 616 -25.76 1.06 -3.89
C SER A 616 -24.25 1.20 -4.04
N VAL A 617 -23.83 2.20 -4.82
CA VAL A 617 -22.41 2.54 -5.05
C VAL A 617 -22.15 3.91 -4.46
N PHE A 618 -21.05 4.01 -3.72
CA PHE A 618 -20.60 5.27 -3.14
C PHE A 618 -19.09 5.45 -3.34
N VAL A 619 -18.70 6.72 -3.39
CA VAL A 619 -17.32 7.12 -3.16
C VAL A 619 -16.99 6.84 -1.71
N ASP A 620 -15.91 6.10 -1.49
CA ASP A 620 -15.25 5.91 -0.21
C ASP A 620 -13.75 6.16 -0.44
N TYR A 621 -13.37 7.43 -0.32
CA TYR A 621 -12.03 7.88 -0.65
C TYR A 621 -11.33 8.51 0.57
N PRO A 622 -10.20 7.95 1.05
CA PRO A 622 -9.46 8.55 2.15
C PRO A 622 -8.76 9.83 1.69
N LEU A 623 -9.15 10.96 2.29
CA LEU A 623 -8.59 12.26 1.92
C LEU A 623 -7.13 12.43 2.39
N ALA A 624 -6.37 13.20 1.64
CA ALA A 624 -4.98 13.57 1.90
C ALA A 624 -4.80 14.54 3.08
N THR A 625 -5.84 14.84 3.85
CA THR A 625 -5.83 15.83 4.91
C THR A 625 -5.89 15.15 6.28
N GLY A 626 -5.00 15.56 7.19
CA GLY A 626 -5.05 15.09 8.58
C GLY A 626 -6.25 15.58 9.38
N TYR A 627 -7.03 16.54 8.85
CA TYR A 627 -8.20 17.09 9.54
C TYR A 627 -9.47 16.25 9.41
N ALA A 628 -9.54 15.35 8.42
CA ALA A 628 -10.67 14.47 8.23
C ALA A 628 -10.40 13.15 8.97
N HIS A 629 -11.29 12.80 9.91
CA HIS A 629 -11.24 11.49 10.60
C HIS A 629 -12.11 10.43 9.92
N GLU A 630 -12.92 10.85 8.95
CA GLU A 630 -13.75 9.98 8.11
C GLU A 630 -13.34 10.12 6.64
N ASN A 631 -13.62 9.10 5.85
CA ASN A 631 -13.39 9.13 4.41
C ASN A 631 -14.37 10.09 3.73
N TYR A 632 -14.03 10.52 2.52
CA TYR A 632 -14.96 11.24 1.67
C TYR A 632 -16.02 10.28 1.14
N MET A 633 -17.22 10.41 1.69
CA MET A 633 -18.36 9.52 1.43
C MET A 633 -19.40 10.24 0.57
N ARG A 634 -19.64 9.79 -0.67
CA ARG A 634 -20.69 10.35 -1.54
C ARG A 634 -21.45 9.25 -2.25
N PHE A 635 -22.78 9.34 -2.23
CA PHE A 635 -23.63 8.40 -2.96
C PHE A 635 -23.55 8.71 -4.46
N MET A 636 -23.11 7.73 -5.24
CA MET A 636 -22.98 7.87 -6.70
C MET A 636 -24.20 7.34 -7.46
N GLY A 637 -24.93 6.40 -6.89
CA GLY A 637 -26.07 5.77 -7.58
C GLY A 637 -26.25 4.31 -7.24
N VAL A 638 -27.09 3.65 -8.02
CA VAL A 638 -27.47 2.25 -7.81
C VAL A 638 -27.18 1.44 -9.07
N VAL A 639 -26.53 0.29 -8.92
CA VAL A 639 -26.41 -0.71 -9.98
C VAL A 639 -27.48 -1.77 -9.76
N LEU A 640 -28.36 -1.97 -10.74
CA LEU A 640 -29.29 -3.07 -10.76
C LEU A 640 -28.64 -4.30 -11.40
N VAL A 641 -28.62 -5.40 -10.66
CA VAL A 641 -28.14 -6.71 -11.10
C VAL A 641 -29.33 -7.63 -11.34
N ASP A 642 -29.49 -8.12 -12.56
CA ASP A 642 -30.55 -9.05 -12.93
C ASP A 642 -30.29 -10.43 -12.30
N ILE A 643 -31.25 -10.96 -11.54
CA ILE A 643 -31.09 -12.24 -10.82
C ILE A 643 -31.01 -13.46 -11.75
N GLU A 644 -31.56 -13.35 -12.96
CA GLU A 644 -31.68 -14.47 -13.91
C GLU A 644 -30.49 -14.51 -14.85
N ASN A 645 -30.04 -13.35 -15.34
CA ASN A 645 -29.00 -13.29 -16.37
C ASN A 645 -27.74 -12.52 -15.95
N GLY A 646 -27.71 -11.87 -14.80
CA GLY A 646 -26.52 -11.16 -14.28
C GLY A 646 -26.15 -9.90 -15.07
N GLY A 647 -27.09 -9.36 -15.87
CA GLY A 647 -26.96 -8.07 -16.52
C GLY A 647 -26.87 -6.94 -15.51
N LEU A 648 -26.09 -5.91 -15.84
CA LEU A 648 -25.82 -4.77 -14.98
C LEU A 648 -26.36 -3.49 -15.63
N SER A 649 -27.14 -2.71 -14.89
CA SER A 649 -27.59 -1.39 -15.32
C SER A 649 -27.37 -0.36 -14.22
N PHE A 650 -26.65 0.71 -14.53
CA PHE A 650 -26.36 1.78 -13.58
C PHE A 650 -27.41 2.88 -13.68
N TYR A 651 -27.88 3.33 -12.52
CA TYR A 651 -28.80 4.45 -12.35
C TYR A 651 -28.14 5.50 -11.48
N GLU A 652 -27.83 6.63 -12.10
CA GLU A 652 -27.36 7.83 -11.43
C GLU A 652 -28.51 8.45 -10.61
N PRO A 653 -28.23 9.02 -9.42
CA PRO A 653 -29.23 9.78 -8.68
C PRO A 653 -29.75 10.94 -9.54
N PRO A 654 -31.05 11.26 -9.45
CA PRO A 654 -31.56 12.51 -10.01
C PRO A 654 -30.90 13.66 -9.24
N THR A 655 -29.94 14.31 -9.87
CA THR A 655 -29.01 15.28 -9.26
C THR A 655 -29.70 16.49 -8.59
N GLU A 656 -29.12 16.96 -7.48
CA GLU A 656 -28.93 18.40 -7.25
C GLU A 656 -27.42 18.68 -7.04
N ASN A 657 -26.85 19.46 -7.97
CA ASN A 657 -25.51 20.10 -7.99
C ASN A 657 -24.27 19.26 -8.36
N GLU A 658 -23.99 19.23 -9.68
CA GLU A 658 -22.79 18.75 -10.39
C GLU A 658 -21.45 19.48 -10.06
N THR A 659 -21.22 19.97 -8.84
CA THR A 659 -20.11 20.92 -8.58
C THR A 659 -18.94 20.42 -7.73
N PHE A 660 -18.76 19.10 -7.51
CA PHE A 660 -17.59 18.66 -6.76
C PHE A 660 -16.96 17.30 -7.14
N PHE A 661 -15.73 17.42 -7.68
CA PHE A 661 -14.52 16.60 -7.57
C PHE A 661 -14.52 15.08 -7.85
N ILE A 662 -15.56 14.32 -7.51
CA ILE A 662 -15.58 12.85 -7.64
C ILE A 662 -17.00 12.33 -7.92
N ASP A 663 -17.74 12.96 -8.83
CA ASP A 663 -18.95 12.37 -9.45
C ASP A 663 -18.66 12.00 -10.91
#